data_AF-A0A150NIK6-F1
#
_entry.id   AF-A0A150NIK6-F1
#
_cell.length_a   1.000
_cell.length_b   1.000
_cell.length_c   1.000
_cell.angle_alpha   90.00
_cell.angle_beta   90.00
_cell.angle_gamma   90.00
#
_symmetry.space_group_name_H-M   'P 1'
#
loop_
_entity.id
_entity.type
_entity.pdbx_description
1 polymer ?
#
loop_
_entity_poly.entity_id
_entity_poly.type
_entity_poly.pdbx_seq_one_letter_code
_entity_poly.pdbx_strand_id
1 'polypeptide(L)'
;MDKRIFVEKKADFQVKSESLVRELQHNLGLSSLKSIRIVQVYDVFDLADDLFAPAEKHIFSEQVTDHVLDEAAVQADLANYAFFAIESLPGQFDQRAASSQEALLLLGSSSDVTVNTAQLYLVNKDIDATELEAVKNYLLNPVDSRFKDITTGIAKQEFSESDKTIPKLTFFENYTAEDFARYKAEQGMAMEVDDLLFIQDYFKSIGRVPTETELKVLDTYWSDHCRHTTFETELKQIDFSASKFQKQLQSTYDKYIAMRDELGRSEKPQTLMDMATIFGRYERANGRLDDMEVSDEINACSVEIEVDVDGVKEPWLLMFKNETHNHPTEIEPFGGAATCIGGAIRDPLSGRSYVYQAMRISGAGDITAPISETRAGKLPQQVISKTAAHGYSSYGNQIGLATTYVREYFHPGFVAKRMELGAVVGAAPKSNVVREKPEAGDVIILLGGKTGRDGVGGATGSSKVQTVESVETAGAEVQKGNAIEERKIQRLFRNGNVTRLIKKSNDFGAGGVCVAIGELADGLEIDLNKVPLKYQGLNGTEIAISESQERMAVVVRPEDVDAFVVECNKENIDAVVVATVTEKPNLVMHWNGETIVDLERRFLDTNGVRVVVDAKVVDKDVKLPEERTTSVETLEADTLTVLSNLNHASQKGLQTIFDCSVGRSTINHPLGGRYQLTPTEASVQKLPVQHGVTHTASVMAQGFNPYVAEWSPYHGAAYAVIEATARLVAAGANWSKARFSYQEYFERMDKQAERFGQPVAALLGSIEAQIQLGLPSIGGKDSMSGTFEELTVPPTLVAFGVTTADSRNVLSPEFKAVGENIYYIPGHALATEIDFDLIKKNFAQFEALQKAHKVTAASAVKYGGVLESLALATFGNHIGAEVTLPELETALTAQLGGFVFTSPEEIAGVEKIGQTSADFTLLVNGVKLDGQKLDSAFQGKLEEVYPTEFVQAKELAEVPAVASDVVIKAKEKVEKPVVYIPVFPGTNSEYDSAKAFEKEGAEVNLVPFVTLNEEAIVKSVETMVDNIGKANILFFAGGFSAADEPDGSAKFIVNILLNEKVRAAIDSFIARGGLIIGICNGFQALVKSGLLPYGNFEDATSTSPTLFYNDANQHVAKMVETRIANTNSPWLAGVQVGDIHAIPVSHGEGKFVVTAEEFAELRDNGQIFSQYVDFDGKPSMDSKYNPNGSVHAIEGITSKNGQIIGKMGHSERYEDGLFQNIPGNKDQHLFASAVKYFTGK
;
A
#
# COMPACT_ATOMS: atom_id res chain seq x y z
N MET A 1 -16.70 33.05 -14.74
CA MET A 1 -15.63 33.47 -15.66
C MET A 1 -14.66 32.33 -15.87
N ASP A 2 -13.97 32.34 -17.01
CA ASP A 2 -12.99 31.31 -17.36
C ASP A 2 -11.58 31.93 -17.37
N LYS A 3 -10.64 31.32 -16.65
CA LYS A 3 -9.28 31.84 -16.48
C LYS A 3 -8.24 30.72 -16.43
N ARG A 4 -7.08 31.01 -17.00
CA ARG A 4 -5.86 30.20 -16.87
C ARG A 4 -4.92 30.86 -15.86
N ILE A 5 -4.46 30.10 -14.87
CA ILE A 5 -3.53 30.53 -13.82
C ILE A 5 -2.22 29.77 -13.99
N PHE A 6 -1.09 30.48 -13.85
CA PHE A 6 0.25 29.92 -13.95
C PHE A 6 0.98 30.10 -12.62
N VAL A 7 1.45 28.99 -12.04
CA VAL A 7 2.10 28.98 -10.73
C VAL A 7 3.44 28.28 -10.83
N GLU A 8 4.50 28.97 -10.39
CA GLU A 8 5.87 28.48 -10.44
C GLU A 8 6.52 28.55 -9.05
N LYS A 9 7.33 27.56 -8.67
CA LYS A 9 8.11 27.62 -7.44
C LYS A 9 9.18 28.71 -7.52
N LYS A 10 9.32 29.53 -6.47
CA LYS A 10 10.42 30.50 -6.34
C LYS A 10 11.76 29.77 -6.36
N ALA A 11 12.84 30.48 -6.68
CA ALA A 11 14.17 29.91 -6.87
C ALA A 11 14.63 28.95 -5.74
N ASP A 12 14.38 29.33 -4.48
CA ASP A 12 14.79 28.52 -3.31
C ASP A 12 13.95 27.23 -3.10
N PHE A 13 12.91 27.03 -3.90
CA PHE A 13 11.92 25.94 -3.79
C PHE A 13 11.86 25.06 -5.05
N GLN A 14 12.86 25.14 -5.94
CA GLN A 14 12.89 24.39 -7.21
C GLN A 14 13.49 22.97 -7.12
N VAL A 15 13.42 22.34 -5.94
CA VAL A 15 14.02 21.00 -5.67
C VAL A 15 13.58 19.95 -6.70
N LYS A 16 12.29 19.92 -7.06
CA LYS A 16 11.73 19.01 -8.07
C LYS A 16 12.35 19.22 -9.45
N SER A 17 12.50 20.47 -9.88
CA SER A 17 13.10 20.85 -11.16
C SER A 17 14.58 20.46 -11.23
N GLU A 18 15.35 20.72 -10.18
CA GLU A 18 16.77 20.36 -10.09
C GLU A 18 16.98 18.84 -10.07
N SER A 19 16.15 18.13 -9.31
CA SER A 19 16.15 16.66 -9.28
C SER A 19 15.87 16.08 -10.66
N LEU A 20 14.87 16.62 -11.35
CA LEU A 20 14.49 16.17 -12.69
C LEU A 20 15.60 16.41 -13.72
N VAL A 21 16.31 17.54 -13.66
CA VAL A 21 17.45 17.79 -14.55
C VAL A 21 18.54 16.74 -14.32
N ARG A 22 18.91 16.48 -13.06
CA ARG A 22 19.94 15.46 -12.73
C ARG A 22 19.52 14.07 -13.21
N GLU A 23 18.25 13.72 -12.98
CA GLU A 23 17.67 12.46 -13.42
C GLU A 23 17.75 12.32 -14.94
N LEU A 24 17.23 13.29 -15.70
CA LEU A 24 17.22 13.23 -17.16
C LEU A 24 18.64 13.23 -17.76
N GLN A 25 19.57 14.03 -17.21
CA GLN A 25 20.98 14.03 -17.63
C GLN A 25 21.64 12.68 -17.41
N HIS A 26 21.39 12.05 -16.25
CA HIS A 26 21.96 10.74 -15.92
C HIS A 26 21.32 9.62 -16.74
N ASN A 27 19.99 9.56 -16.76
CA ASN A 27 19.20 8.47 -17.33
C ASN A 27 19.23 8.46 -18.87
N LEU A 28 19.20 9.64 -19.49
CA LEU A 28 19.14 9.79 -20.95
C LEU A 28 20.46 10.26 -21.55
N GLY A 29 21.49 10.53 -20.73
CA GLY A 29 22.81 10.97 -21.21
C GLY A 29 22.80 12.37 -21.85
N LEU A 30 21.90 13.25 -21.40
CA LEU A 30 21.69 14.56 -22.02
C LEU A 30 22.81 15.54 -21.64
N SER A 31 23.43 16.16 -22.65
CA SER A 31 24.56 17.06 -22.49
C SER A 31 24.22 18.53 -22.73
N SER A 32 23.16 18.80 -23.49
CA SER A 32 22.68 20.15 -23.81
C SER A 32 21.56 20.62 -22.88
N LEU A 33 20.90 19.70 -22.16
CA LEU A 33 19.97 20.03 -21.08
C LEU A 33 20.72 20.70 -19.93
N LYS A 34 20.35 21.94 -19.61
CA LYS A 34 20.98 22.74 -18.53
C LYS A 34 20.01 23.12 -17.43
N SER A 35 18.75 23.36 -17.78
CA SER A 35 17.73 23.81 -16.83
C SER A 35 16.34 23.45 -17.32
N ILE A 36 15.48 23.07 -16.37
CA ILE A 36 14.04 22.92 -16.57
C ILE A 36 13.34 23.77 -15.51
N ARG A 37 12.40 24.60 -15.92
CA ARG A 37 11.42 25.24 -15.04
C ARG A 37 10.09 24.52 -15.23
N ILE A 38 9.41 24.25 -14.12
CA ILE A 38 8.10 23.58 -14.11
C ILE A 38 7.07 24.62 -13.65
N VAL A 39 6.12 24.92 -14.51
CA VAL A 39 5.01 25.83 -14.24
C VAL A 39 3.74 25.01 -14.17
N GLN A 40 3.08 25.02 -13.02
CA GLN A 40 1.77 24.42 -12.84
C GLN A 40 0.72 25.33 -13.48
N VAL A 41 -0.16 24.73 -14.28
CA VAL A 41 -1.24 25.42 -14.98
C VAL A 41 -2.58 24.95 -14.42
N TYR A 42 -3.46 25.90 -14.13
CA TYR A 42 -4.84 25.66 -13.75
C TYR A 42 -5.78 26.36 -14.75
N ASP A 43 -6.60 25.58 -15.43
CA ASP A 43 -7.67 26.06 -16.29
C ASP A 43 -8.99 25.98 -15.50
N VAL A 44 -9.48 27.13 -15.05
CA VAL A 44 -10.66 27.25 -14.18
C VAL A 44 -11.83 27.80 -14.99
N PHE A 45 -12.99 27.16 -14.89
CA PHE A 45 -14.20 27.53 -15.62
C PHE A 45 -15.36 27.84 -14.68
N ASP A 46 -16.24 28.74 -15.11
CA ASP A 46 -17.50 29.08 -14.42
C ASP A 46 -17.32 29.65 -12.98
N LEU A 47 -16.13 30.11 -12.60
CA LEU A 47 -15.87 30.71 -11.28
C LEU A 47 -16.45 32.12 -11.17
N ALA A 48 -17.03 32.50 -10.04
CA ALA A 48 -17.51 33.87 -9.82
C ALA A 48 -16.34 34.88 -9.71
N ASP A 49 -16.50 36.07 -10.29
CA ASP A 49 -15.43 37.07 -10.42
C ASP A 49 -14.86 37.53 -9.06
N ASP A 50 -15.71 37.60 -8.03
CA ASP A 50 -15.35 37.99 -6.67
C ASP A 50 -14.55 36.90 -5.91
N LEU A 51 -14.64 35.65 -6.35
CA LEU A 51 -13.91 34.53 -5.76
C LEU A 51 -12.52 34.30 -6.38
N PHE A 52 -12.23 34.91 -7.53
CA PHE A 52 -10.96 34.67 -8.25
C PHE A 52 -9.72 35.06 -7.46
N ALA A 53 -9.64 36.33 -7.02
CA ALA A 53 -8.45 36.82 -6.33
C ALA A 53 -8.19 36.08 -5.00
N PRO A 54 -9.22 35.76 -4.18
CA PRO A 54 -9.04 34.87 -3.04
C PRO A 54 -8.59 33.45 -3.42
N ALA A 55 -9.17 32.85 -4.46
CA ALA A 55 -8.79 31.50 -4.90
C ALA A 55 -7.36 31.43 -5.43
N GLU A 56 -6.93 32.39 -6.25
CA GLU A 56 -5.56 32.49 -6.76
C GLU A 56 -4.55 32.58 -5.61
N LYS A 57 -4.88 33.36 -4.57
CA LYS A 57 -4.01 33.62 -3.42
C LYS A 57 -3.95 32.48 -2.40
N HIS A 58 -5.05 31.77 -2.17
CA HIS A 58 -5.20 30.84 -1.04
C HIS A 58 -5.40 29.37 -1.43
N ILE A 59 -5.77 29.09 -2.69
CA ILE A 59 -5.97 27.73 -3.20
C ILE A 59 -4.85 27.39 -4.19
N PHE A 60 -4.75 28.15 -5.28
CA PHE A 60 -3.86 27.80 -6.39
C PHE A 60 -2.39 28.11 -6.15
N SER A 61 -2.06 29.01 -5.20
CA SER A 61 -0.68 29.37 -4.88
C SER A 61 -0.44 29.44 -3.37
N GLU A 62 0.82 29.27 -2.97
CA GLU A 62 1.32 29.51 -1.63
C GLU A 62 2.32 30.67 -1.63
N GLN A 63 2.00 31.75 -0.91
CA GLN A 63 2.76 33.00 -0.96
C GLN A 63 4.24 32.87 -0.59
N VAL A 64 4.60 31.89 0.25
CA VAL A 64 5.98 31.66 0.69
C VAL A 64 6.79 30.97 -0.40
N THR A 65 6.22 29.97 -1.07
CA THR A 65 6.95 29.07 -1.98
C THR A 65 6.75 29.37 -3.46
N ASP A 66 5.71 30.14 -3.82
CA ASP A 66 5.26 30.26 -5.21
C ASP A 66 5.29 31.69 -5.74
N HIS A 67 5.41 31.79 -7.06
CA HIS A 67 5.10 32.96 -7.88
C HIS A 67 3.88 32.65 -8.75
N VAL A 68 2.89 33.54 -8.72
CA VAL A 68 1.85 33.57 -9.75
C VAL A 68 2.38 34.37 -10.92
N LEU A 69 2.46 33.75 -12.09
CA LEU A 69 2.98 34.38 -13.30
C LEU A 69 1.84 35.05 -14.07
N ASP A 70 2.06 36.29 -14.50
CA ASP A 70 1.12 36.94 -15.42
C ASP A 70 1.26 36.35 -16.83
N GLU A 71 0.16 36.41 -17.60
CA GLU A 71 0.11 35.81 -18.93
C GLU A 71 1.14 36.44 -19.89
N ALA A 72 1.46 37.73 -19.74
CA ALA A 72 2.44 38.40 -20.59
C ALA A 72 3.87 37.91 -20.31
N ALA A 73 4.20 37.62 -19.04
CA ALA A 73 5.46 37.05 -18.61
C ALA A 73 5.61 35.62 -19.15
N VAL A 74 4.56 34.80 -19.07
CA VAL A 74 4.57 33.46 -19.67
C VAL A 74 4.76 33.56 -21.18
N GLN A 75 4.07 34.46 -21.89
CA GLN A 75 4.27 34.66 -23.33
C GLN A 75 5.71 35.09 -23.67
N ALA A 76 6.33 35.93 -22.84
CA ALA A 76 7.73 36.30 -22.99
C ALA A 76 8.67 35.10 -22.77
N ASP A 77 8.37 34.24 -21.79
CA ASP A 77 9.11 33.01 -21.54
C ASP A 77 9.00 32.02 -22.71
N LEU A 78 7.81 31.83 -23.29
CA LEU A 78 7.62 30.97 -24.47
C LEU A 78 8.49 31.39 -25.68
N ALA A 79 8.86 32.67 -25.79
CA ALA A 79 9.79 33.16 -26.82
C ALA A 79 11.28 32.90 -26.48
N ASN A 80 11.59 32.69 -25.20
CA ASN A 80 12.95 32.61 -24.66
C ASN A 80 13.35 31.19 -24.23
N TYR A 81 12.43 30.24 -24.19
CA TYR A 81 12.68 28.84 -23.82
C TYR A 81 12.16 27.89 -24.90
N ALA A 82 12.73 26.69 -24.98
CA ALA A 82 12.04 25.57 -25.59
C ALA A 82 10.95 25.09 -24.60
N PHE A 83 9.80 24.62 -25.08
CA PHE A 83 8.72 24.27 -24.17
C PHE A 83 7.80 23.17 -24.69
N PHE A 84 7.09 22.53 -23.76
CA PHE A 84 5.94 21.66 -24.00
C PHE A 84 5.11 21.62 -22.71
N ALA A 85 3.83 21.28 -22.82
CA ALA A 85 2.96 21.10 -21.65
C ALA A 85 2.30 19.73 -21.70
N ILE A 86 2.12 19.10 -20.54
CA ILE A 86 1.48 17.79 -20.39
C ILE A 86 0.23 17.96 -19.51
N GLU A 87 -0.89 17.39 -19.93
CA GLU A 87 -2.14 17.31 -19.17
C GLU A 87 -2.69 15.88 -19.18
N SER A 88 -3.54 15.53 -18.22
CA SER A 88 -4.23 14.23 -18.21
C SER A 88 -5.19 14.10 -19.40
N LEU A 89 -5.39 12.86 -19.87
CA LEU A 89 -6.43 12.57 -20.86
C LEU A 89 -7.82 12.91 -20.30
N PRO A 90 -8.77 13.38 -21.13
CA PRO A 90 -10.13 13.65 -20.69
C PRO A 90 -10.76 12.43 -20.01
N GLY A 91 -11.29 12.63 -18.81
CA GLY A 91 -11.99 11.60 -18.03
C GLY A 91 -11.10 10.79 -17.09
N GLN A 92 -9.78 10.90 -17.20
CA GLN A 92 -8.86 10.34 -16.22
C GLN A 92 -8.95 11.09 -14.89
N PHE A 93 -8.76 10.38 -13.78
CA PHE A 93 -8.78 11.01 -12.46
C PHE A 93 -7.52 11.88 -12.26
N ASP A 94 -7.75 13.18 -12.07
CA ASP A 94 -6.74 14.17 -11.70
C ASP A 94 -7.00 14.61 -10.24
N GLN A 95 -6.17 14.12 -9.33
CA GLN A 95 -6.27 14.39 -7.90
C GLN A 95 -6.11 15.88 -7.58
N ARG A 96 -5.27 16.61 -8.33
CA ARG A 96 -5.03 18.04 -8.15
C ARG A 96 -6.24 18.84 -8.59
N ALA A 97 -6.83 18.48 -9.73
CA ALA A 97 -8.10 19.07 -10.20
C ALA A 97 -9.22 18.87 -9.17
N ALA A 98 -9.43 17.62 -8.73
CA ALA A 98 -10.49 17.26 -7.79
C ALA A 98 -10.35 18.02 -6.45
N SER A 99 -9.15 18.06 -5.90
CA SER A 99 -8.87 18.76 -4.63
C SER A 99 -8.99 20.28 -4.77
N SER A 100 -8.63 20.84 -5.94
CA SER A 100 -8.84 22.26 -6.23
C SER A 100 -10.33 22.62 -6.25
N GLN A 101 -11.16 21.79 -6.87
CA GLN A 101 -12.61 21.98 -6.90
C GLN A 101 -13.22 21.90 -5.49
N GLU A 102 -12.78 20.94 -4.68
CA GLU A 102 -13.25 20.82 -3.30
C GLU A 102 -12.85 22.05 -2.45
N ALA A 103 -11.62 22.54 -2.61
CA ALA A 103 -11.16 23.76 -1.94
C ALA A 103 -11.94 25.01 -2.39
N LEU A 104 -12.33 25.09 -3.67
CA LEU A 104 -13.18 26.18 -4.17
C LEU A 104 -14.59 26.13 -3.58
N LEU A 105 -15.15 24.96 -3.32
CA LEU A 105 -16.44 24.83 -2.62
C LEU A 105 -16.37 25.41 -1.20
N LEU A 106 -15.26 25.20 -0.49
CA LEU A 106 -15.04 25.80 0.83
C LEU A 106 -14.96 27.34 0.78
N LEU A 107 -14.54 27.90 -0.35
CA LEU A 107 -14.50 29.34 -0.60
C LEU A 107 -15.87 29.92 -1.00
N GLY A 108 -16.92 29.08 -1.10
CA GLY A 108 -18.28 29.49 -1.45
C GLY A 108 -18.57 29.49 -2.95
N SER A 109 -17.82 28.74 -3.75
CA SER A 109 -18.12 28.56 -5.18
C SER A 109 -19.29 27.59 -5.43
N SER A 110 -19.85 27.61 -6.65
CA SER A 110 -20.84 26.62 -7.09
C SER A 110 -20.19 25.24 -7.34
N SER A 111 -20.96 24.16 -7.16
CA SER A 111 -20.58 22.81 -7.57
C SER A 111 -20.36 22.63 -9.07
N ASP A 112 -20.77 23.61 -9.89
CA ASP A 112 -20.58 23.59 -11.34
C ASP A 112 -19.17 24.03 -11.77
N VAL A 113 -18.35 24.56 -10.85
CA VAL A 113 -16.99 25.01 -11.15
C VAL A 113 -16.11 23.82 -11.50
N THR A 114 -15.42 23.92 -12.63
CA THR A 114 -14.49 22.88 -13.10
C THR A 114 -13.06 23.42 -13.17
N VAL A 115 -12.11 22.54 -12.83
CA VAL A 115 -10.67 22.83 -12.87
C VAL A 115 -10.02 21.73 -13.68
N ASN A 116 -9.21 22.10 -14.68
CA ASN A 116 -8.30 21.18 -15.37
C ASN A 116 -6.87 21.60 -15.06
N THR A 117 -5.94 20.65 -14.95
CA THR A 117 -4.55 20.95 -14.64
C THR A 117 -3.61 20.52 -15.75
N ALA A 118 -2.47 21.20 -15.85
CA ALA A 118 -1.37 20.80 -16.74
C ALA A 118 -0.03 21.24 -16.15
N GLN A 119 1.05 20.63 -16.61
CA GLN A 119 2.42 21.06 -16.29
C GLN A 119 3.10 21.57 -17.54
N LEU A 120 3.49 22.85 -17.53
CA LEU A 120 4.28 23.48 -18.57
C LEU A 120 5.76 23.37 -18.20
N TYR A 121 6.55 22.74 -19.08
CA TYR A 121 7.98 22.59 -18.96
C TYR A 121 8.66 23.64 -19.83
N LEU A 122 9.42 24.55 -19.21
CA LEU A 122 10.27 25.51 -19.91
C LEU A 122 11.73 25.05 -19.81
N VAL A 123 12.33 24.72 -20.95
CA VAL A 123 13.66 24.13 -21.09
C VAL A 123 14.60 25.13 -21.75
N ASN A 124 15.89 25.11 -21.39
CA ASN A 124 16.86 26.04 -21.94
C ASN A 124 16.82 26.10 -23.49
N LYS A 125 16.80 27.32 -24.05
CA LYS A 125 16.57 27.57 -25.49
C LYS A 125 17.52 26.86 -26.44
N ASP A 126 18.74 26.63 -25.98
CA ASP A 126 19.84 26.04 -26.74
C ASP A 126 19.93 24.51 -26.59
N ILE A 127 18.90 23.86 -26.03
CA ILE A 127 18.79 22.40 -26.02
C ILE A 127 18.78 21.84 -27.44
N ASP A 128 19.48 20.72 -27.66
CA ASP A 128 19.43 19.97 -28.90
C ASP A 128 18.01 19.42 -29.15
N ALA A 129 17.57 19.46 -30.41
CA ALA A 129 16.22 19.01 -30.75
C ALA A 129 15.97 17.52 -30.44
N THR A 130 17.00 16.69 -30.58
CA THR A 130 16.93 15.25 -30.27
C THR A 130 16.84 15.01 -28.77
N GLU A 131 17.62 15.76 -27.98
CA GLU A 131 17.55 15.71 -26.52
C GLU A 131 16.18 16.18 -26.00
N LEU A 132 15.60 17.24 -26.60
CA LEU A 132 14.25 17.71 -26.24
C LEU A 132 13.17 16.66 -26.50
N GLU A 133 13.21 15.97 -27.64
CA GLU A 133 12.28 14.88 -27.94
C GLU A 133 12.48 13.69 -27.01
N ALA A 134 13.72 13.37 -26.61
CA ALA A 134 13.98 12.34 -25.60
C ALA A 134 13.35 12.70 -24.24
N VAL A 135 13.46 13.96 -23.80
CA VAL A 135 12.80 14.44 -22.58
C VAL A 135 11.27 14.32 -22.67
N LYS A 136 10.69 14.76 -23.79
CA LYS A 136 9.24 14.64 -24.03
C LYS A 136 8.75 13.20 -23.93
N ASN A 137 9.44 12.26 -24.58
CA ASN A 137 9.08 10.85 -24.58
C ASN A 137 9.29 10.18 -23.22
N TYR A 138 10.23 10.68 -22.42
CA TYR A 138 10.45 10.17 -21.06
C TYR A 138 9.38 10.63 -20.08
N LEU A 139 8.90 11.88 -20.21
CA LEU A 139 7.93 12.47 -19.28
C LEU A 139 6.47 12.26 -19.68
N LEU A 140 6.19 12.11 -20.97
CA LEU A 140 4.85 11.81 -21.44
C LEU A 140 4.57 10.32 -21.29
N ASN A 141 3.53 10.00 -20.55
CA ASN A 141 2.92 8.69 -20.63
C ASN A 141 1.65 8.76 -21.49
N PRO A 142 1.69 8.29 -22.75
CA PRO A 142 0.55 8.43 -23.67
C PRO A 142 -0.70 7.62 -23.24
N VAL A 143 -0.56 6.71 -22.28
CA VAL A 143 -1.66 5.91 -21.71
C VAL A 143 -2.60 6.78 -20.87
N ASP A 144 -2.08 7.79 -20.16
CA ASP A 144 -2.84 8.57 -19.19
C ASP A 144 -2.80 10.09 -19.42
N SER A 145 -1.89 10.57 -20.27
CA SER A 145 -1.62 11.98 -20.49
C SER A 145 -1.39 12.30 -21.95
N ARG A 146 -1.53 13.59 -22.30
CA ARG A 146 -1.32 14.13 -23.65
C ARG A 146 -0.60 15.46 -23.60
N PHE A 147 -0.02 15.86 -24.73
CA PHE A 147 0.48 17.22 -24.87
C PHE A 147 -0.66 18.22 -24.94
N LYS A 148 -0.52 19.31 -24.20
CA LYS A 148 -1.41 20.48 -24.24
C LYS A 148 -0.76 21.58 -25.07
N ASP A 149 -1.51 22.14 -26.01
CA ASP A 149 -1.08 23.37 -26.70
C ASP A 149 -1.38 24.59 -25.81
N ILE A 150 -0.36 25.01 -25.06
CA ILE A 150 -0.47 26.14 -24.13
C ILE A 150 -0.68 27.50 -24.84
N THR A 151 -0.44 27.57 -26.15
CA THR A 151 -0.60 28.81 -26.95
C THR A 151 -2.05 29.07 -27.36
N THR A 152 -2.92 28.08 -27.21
CA THR A 152 -4.36 28.21 -27.46
C THR A 152 -5.09 28.76 -26.25
N GLY A 153 -6.23 29.44 -26.51
CA GLY A 153 -7.12 29.92 -25.46
C GLY A 153 -7.67 28.77 -24.61
N ILE A 154 -8.09 29.09 -23.38
CA ILE A 154 -8.73 28.12 -22.49
C ILE A 154 -10.05 27.61 -23.11
N ALA A 155 -10.29 26.30 -23.03
CA ALA A 155 -11.49 25.65 -23.56
C ALA A 155 -11.91 24.49 -22.66
N LYS A 156 -13.23 24.27 -22.54
CA LYS A 156 -13.78 23.12 -21.81
C LYS A 156 -13.38 21.83 -22.52
N GLN A 157 -13.14 20.78 -21.74
CA GLN A 157 -12.88 19.46 -22.30
C GLN A 157 -14.17 18.92 -22.93
N GLU A 158 -14.07 18.46 -24.18
CA GLU A 158 -15.14 17.70 -24.83
C GLU A 158 -14.98 16.22 -24.48
N PHE A 159 -16.06 15.61 -23.98
CA PHE A 159 -16.15 14.18 -23.76
C PHE A 159 -16.86 13.53 -24.94
N SER A 160 -16.40 12.34 -25.35
CA SER A 160 -17.12 11.58 -26.37
C SER A 160 -18.45 11.07 -25.80
N GLU A 161 -19.55 11.42 -26.46
CA GLU A 161 -20.86 10.80 -26.21
C GLU A 161 -20.92 9.44 -26.91
N SER A 162 -21.23 8.40 -26.14
CA SER A 162 -21.50 7.07 -26.67
C SER A 162 -22.92 7.00 -27.28
N ASP A 163 -23.17 5.98 -28.10
CA ASP A 163 -24.49 5.73 -28.67
C ASP A 163 -25.52 5.56 -27.55
N LYS A 164 -26.68 6.22 -27.70
CA LYS A 164 -27.79 6.18 -26.74
C LYS A 164 -28.71 4.98 -26.94
N THR A 165 -28.40 4.14 -27.93
CA THR A 165 -29.13 2.92 -28.24
C THR A 165 -28.22 1.71 -28.04
N ILE A 166 -28.74 0.68 -27.38
CA ILE A 166 -28.05 -0.60 -27.23
C ILE A 166 -28.59 -1.55 -28.30
N PRO A 167 -27.77 -2.01 -29.26
CA PRO A 167 -28.26 -2.81 -30.36
C PRO A 167 -28.62 -4.24 -29.90
N LYS A 168 -29.70 -4.77 -30.48
CA LYS A 168 -30.00 -6.20 -30.47
C LYS A 168 -29.25 -6.88 -31.59
N LEU A 169 -28.48 -7.93 -31.28
CA LEU A 169 -27.59 -8.58 -32.23
C LEU A 169 -28.35 -9.59 -33.10
N THR A 170 -29.20 -9.13 -34.01
CA THR A 170 -30.04 -10.02 -34.85
C THR A 170 -29.21 -10.97 -35.73
N PHE A 171 -28.00 -10.58 -36.09
CA PHE A 171 -27.07 -11.44 -36.83
C PHE A 171 -26.67 -12.69 -36.04
N PHE A 172 -26.70 -12.62 -34.70
CA PHE A 172 -26.25 -13.67 -33.80
C PHE A 172 -27.07 -14.95 -33.94
N GLU A 173 -28.31 -14.90 -34.43
CA GLU A 173 -29.17 -16.07 -34.64
C GLU A 173 -28.62 -17.03 -35.72
N ASN A 174 -27.96 -16.49 -36.74
CA ASN A 174 -27.63 -17.23 -37.97
C ASN A 174 -26.12 -17.37 -38.21
N TYR A 175 -25.29 -16.78 -37.35
CA TYR A 175 -23.83 -16.89 -37.45
C TYR A 175 -23.36 -18.33 -37.29
N THR A 176 -22.43 -18.73 -38.16
CA THR A 176 -21.72 -20.01 -38.09
C THR A 176 -20.47 -19.88 -37.24
N ALA A 177 -19.78 -21.00 -36.96
CA ALA A 177 -18.50 -20.98 -36.26
C ALA A 177 -17.44 -20.11 -36.97
N GLU A 178 -17.41 -20.09 -38.30
CA GLU A 178 -16.51 -19.24 -39.08
C GLU A 178 -16.85 -17.75 -38.93
N ASP A 179 -18.15 -17.42 -38.92
CA ASP A 179 -18.59 -16.03 -38.70
C ASP A 179 -18.25 -15.54 -37.29
N PHE A 180 -18.42 -16.40 -36.28
CA PHE A 180 -18.03 -16.09 -34.90
C PHE A 180 -16.51 -15.97 -34.72
N ALA A 181 -15.71 -16.77 -35.42
CA ALA A 181 -14.26 -16.62 -35.41
C ALA A 181 -13.83 -15.23 -35.95
N ARG A 182 -14.45 -14.77 -37.04
CA ARG A 182 -14.22 -13.43 -37.58
C ARG A 182 -14.70 -12.34 -36.62
N TYR A 183 -15.92 -12.45 -36.10
CA TYR A 183 -16.49 -11.49 -35.15
C TYR A 183 -15.66 -11.36 -33.86
N LYS A 184 -15.23 -12.49 -33.29
CA LYS A 184 -14.33 -12.52 -32.12
C LYS A 184 -13.06 -11.73 -32.37
N ALA A 185 -12.43 -11.91 -33.54
CA ALA A 185 -11.21 -11.21 -33.91
C ALA A 185 -11.45 -9.71 -34.11
N GLU A 186 -12.55 -9.33 -34.76
CA GLU A 186 -12.93 -7.93 -34.99
C GLU A 186 -13.26 -7.19 -33.68
N GLN A 187 -13.94 -7.86 -32.74
CA GLN A 187 -14.38 -7.27 -31.46
C GLN A 187 -13.36 -7.45 -30.33
N GLY A 188 -12.27 -8.19 -30.56
CA GLY A 188 -11.23 -8.45 -29.58
C GLY A 188 -11.71 -9.18 -28.32
N MET A 189 -12.67 -10.11 -28.45
CA MET A 189 -13.30 -10.80 -27.32
C MET A 189 -12.39 -11.87 -26.70
N ALA A 190 -12.57 -12.09 -25.38
CA ALA A 190 -11.84 -13.11 -24.63
C ALA A 190 -12.45 -14.51 -24.79
N MET A 191 -13.77 -14.61 -24.89
CA MET A 191 -14.51 -15.89 -25.06
C MET A 191 -14.13 -16.68 -26.32
N GLU A 192 -14.15 -18.01 -26.24
CA GLU A 192 -13.87 -18.89 -27.38
C GLU A 192 -15.05 -18.98 -28.35
N VAL A 193 -14.82 -19.48 -29.58
CA VAL A 193 -15.90 -19.68 -30.56
C VAL A 193 -16.98 -20.64 -30.04
N ASP A 194 -16.60 -21.64 -29.26
CA ASP A 194 -17.52 -22.58 -28.64
C ASP A 194 -18.42 -21.90 -27.59
N ASP A 195 -17.92 -20.90 -26.87
CA ASP A 195 -18.73 -20.09 -25.95
C ASP A 195 -19.78 -19.29 -26.71
N LEU A 196 -19.40 -18.67 -27.85
CA LEU A 196 -20.33 -17.91 -28.69
C LEU A 196 -21.44 -18.79 -29.27
N LEU A 197 -21.11 -20.01 -29.68
CA LEU A 197 -22.11 -21.01 -30.12
C LEU A 197 -23.02 -21.43 -28.97
N PHE A 198 -22.47 -21.68 -27.79
CA PHE A 198 -23.24 -22.03 -26.60
C PHE A 198 -24.21 -20.91 -26.17
N ILE A 199 -23.74 -19.66 -26.23
CA ILE A 199 -24.57 -18.47 -26.03
C ILE A 199 -25.68 -18.42 -27.09
N GLN A 200 -25.36 -18.65 -28.36
CA GLN A 200 -26.34 -18.64 -29.45
C GLN A 200 -27.46 -19.66 -29.19
N ASP A 201 -27.11 -20.87 -28.78
CA ASP A 201 -28.08 -21.94 -28.47
C ASP A 201 -28.97 -21.58 -27.28
N TYR A 202 -28.41 -20.97 -26.23
CA TYR A 202 -29.19 -20.48 -25.10
C TYR A 202 -30.23 -19.44 -25.54
N PHE A 203 -29.81 -18.39 -26.26
CA PHE A 203 -30.71 -17.33 -26.71
C PHE A 203 -31.79 -17.85 -27.67
N LYS A 204 -31.45 -18.79 -28.57
CA LYS A 204 -32.44 -19.51 -29.39
C LYS A 204 -33.47 -20.25 -28.55
N SER A 205 -33.04 -20.92 -27.48
CA SER A 205 -33.93 -21.70 -26.60
C SER A 205 -34.98 -20.85 -25.89
N ILE A 206 -34.66 -19.59 -25.60
CA ILE A 206 -35.57 -18.63 -24.95
C ILE A 206 -36.28 -17.69 -25.96
N GLY A 207 -36.06 -17.89 -27.26
CA GLY A 207 -36.80 -17.21 -28.33
C GLY A 207 -36.44 -15.74 -28.56
N ARG A 208 -35.19 -15.33 -28.29
CA ARG A 208 -34.69 -13.97 -28.58
C ARG A 208 -33.21 -13.99 -28.99
N VAL A 209 -32.66 -12.83 -29.32
CA VAL A 209 -31.21 -12.63 -29.55
C VAL A 209 -30.60 -11.83 -28.39
N PRO A 210 -29.29 -11.94 -28.13
CA PRO A 210 -28.62 -11.12 -27.13
C PRO A 210 -28.61 -9.64 -27.53
N THR A 211 -28.63 -8.77 -26.53
CA THR A 211 -28.15 -7.38 -26.70
C THR A 211 -26.63 -7.34 -26.75
N GLU A 212 -26.06 -6.25 -27.25
CA GLU A 212 -24.62 -6.00 -27.12
C GLU A 212 -24.15 -6.04 -25.66
N THR A 213 -24.92 -5.42 -24.76
CA THR A 213 -24.60 -5.41 -23.32
C THR A 213 -24.55 -6.81 -22.73
N GLU A 214 -25.52 -7.68 -23.05
CA GLU A 214 -25.53 -9.07 -22.57
C GLU A 214 -24.30 -9.84 -23.03
N LEU A 215 -23.88 -9.64 -24.29
CA LEU A 215 -22.69 -10.29 -24.80
C LEU A 215 -21.41 -9.77 -24.12
N LYS A 216 -21.32 -8.47 -23.84
CA LYS A 216 -20.20 -7.87 -23.10
C LYS A 216 -20.18 -8.28 -21.62
N VAL A 217 -21.35 -8.37 -20.98
CA VAL A 217 -21.48 -8.91 -19.62
C VAL A 217 -20.99 -10.36 -19.58
N LEU A 218 -21.41 -11.21 -20.52
CA LEU A 218 -20.93 -12.60 -20.59
C LEU A 218 -19.43 -12.70 -20.86
N ASP A 219 -18.88 -11.89 -21.78
CA ASP A 219 -17.43 -11.84 -22.08
C ASP A 219 -16.61 -11.47 -20.83
N THR A 220 -17.17 -10.59 -20.00
CA THR A 220 -16.54 -10.14 -18.74
C THR A 220 -16.67 -11.20 -17.65
N TYR A 221 -17.90 -11.69 -17.40
CA TYR A 221 -18.20 -12.67 -16.35
C TYR A 221 -17.48 -14.01 -16.57
N TRP A 222 -17.28 -14.41 -17.83
CA TRP A 222 -16.61 -15.66 -18.20
C TRP A 222 -15.12 -15.48 -18.55
N SER A 223 -14.57 -14.27 -18.39
CA SER A 223 -13.14 -14.00 -18.59
C SER A 223 -12.28 -14.83 -17.62
N ASP A 224 -11.04 -15.10 -18.01
CA ASP A 224 -10.08 -15.84 -17.17
C ASP A 224 -9.85 -15.15 -15.82
N HIS A 225 -9.85 -13.81 -15.81
CA HIS A 225 -9.65 -13.01 -14.60
C HIS A 225 -10.79 -13.15 -13.57
N CYS A 226 -12.04 -13.30 -14.02
CA CYS A 226 -13.20 -13.44 -13.12
C CYS A 226 -13.49 -14.89 -12.77
N ARG A 227 -13.25 -15.83 -13.69
CA ARG A 227 -13.62 -17.25 -13.54
C ARG A 227 -12.46 -18.15 -13.13
N HIS A 228 -11.22 -17.71 -13.32
CA HIS A 228 -10.05 -18.58 -13.24
C HIS A 228 -10.17 -19.73 -14.25
N THR A 229 -10.60 -19.45 -15.49
CA THR A 229 -10.87 -20.45 -16.55
C THR A 229 -9.69 -21.39 -16.77
N THR A 230 -8.46 -20.87 -16.72
CA THR A 230 -7.22 -21.64 -16.80
C THR A 230 -7.07 -22.59 -15.63
N PHE A 231 -7.40 -22.13 -14.42
CA PHE A 231 -7.36 -22.94 -13.20
C PHE A 231 -8.48 -23.97 -13.12
N GLU A 232 -9.61 -23.71 -13.76
CA GLU A 232 -10.77 -24.62 -13.89
C GLU A 232 -10.71 -25.49 -15.16
N THR A 233 -9.65 -25.39 -15.95
CA THR A 233 -9.42 -26.24 -17.11
C THR A 233 -9.24 -27.70 -16.65
N GLU A 234 -9.93 -28.63 -17.32
CA GLU A 234 -9.81 -30.04 -17.02
C GLU A 234 -8.50 -30.62 -17.54
N LEU A 235 -7.69 -31.15 -16.62
CA LEU A 235 -6.44 -31.85 -16.87
C LEU A 235 -6.74 -33.35 -17.06
N LYS A 236 -6.81 -33.77 -18.33
CA LYS A 236 -7.26 -35.12 -18.68
C LYS A 236 -6.19 -36.19 -18.45
N GLN A 237 -4.96 -35.92 -18.85
CA GLN A 237 -3.79 -36.75 -18.57
C GLN A 237 -2.70 -35.88 -17.96
N ILE A 238 -2.03 -36.41 -16.93
CA ILE A 238 -0.90 -35.75 -16.29
C ILE A 238 0.31 -36.68 -16.41
N ASP A 239 1.32 -36.24 -17.15
CA ASP A 239 2.52 -37.01 -17.47
C ASP A 239 3.75 -36.43 -16.75
N PHE A 240 4.39 -37.26 -15.93
CA PHE A 240 5.63 -36.94 -15.22
C PHE A 240 6.88 -37.60 -15.82
N SER A 241 6.74 -38.38 -16.89
CA SER A 241 7.82 -39.21 -17.46
C SER A 241 9.02 -38.43 -18.00
N ALA A 242 8.81 -37.14 -18.31
CA ALA A 242 9.86 -36.22 -18.76
C ALA A 242 10.55 -35.47 -17.60
N SER A 243 10.13 -35.72 -16.35
CA SER A 243 10.73 -35.08 -15.18
C SER A 243 11.78 -35.97 -14.49
N LYS A 244 12.92 -35.38 -14.12
CA LYS A 244 13.93 -35.98 -13.24
C LYS A 244 13.39 -36.23 -11.82
N PHE A 245 12.28 -35.60 -11.44
CA PHE A 245 11.58 -35.75 -10.17
C PHE A 245 10.29 -36.59 -10.27
N GLN A 246 10.16 -37.40 -11.32
CA GLN A 246 8.96 -38.21 -11.58
C GLN A 246 8.46 -38.96 -10.35
N LYS A 247 9.37 -39.54 -9.55
CA LYS A 247 9.02 -40.34 -8.37
C LYS A 247 8.33 -39.49 -7.29
N GLN A 248 8.90 -38.32 -6.98
CA GLN A 248 8.36 -37.36 -6.01
C GLN A 248 6.99 -36.86 -6.47
N LEU A 249 6.91 -36.38 -7.72
CA LEU A 249 5.68 -35.87 -8.33
C LEU A 249 4.56 -36.91 -8.31
N GLN A 250 4.86 -38.14 -8.74
CA GLN A 250 3.89 -39.24 -8.72
C GLN A 250 3.43 -39.56 -7.30
N SER A 251 4.35 -39.61 -6.33
CA SER A 251 4.00 -39.92 -4.94
C SER A 251 3.06 -38.88 -4.33
N THR A 252 3.26 -37.59 -4.62
CA THR A 252 2.37 -36.53 -4.10
C THR A 252 1.07 -36.46 -4.88
N TYR A 253 1.10 -36.71 -6.19
CA TYR A 253 -0.12 -36.84 -6.99
C TYR A 253 -1.01 -37.99 -6.50
N ASP A 254 -0.42 -39.14 -6.15
CA ASP A 254 -1.18 -40.27 -5.58
C ASP A 254 -1.85 -39.90 -4.24
N LYS A 255 -1.19 -39.10 -3.40
CA LYS A 255 -1.79 -38.54 -2.16
C LYS A 255 -2.95 -37.60 -2.49
N TYR A 256 -2.78 -36.74 -3.50
CA TYR A 256 -3.84 -35.86 -4.00
C TYR A 256 -5.07 -36.64 -4.45
N ILE A 257 -4.89 -37.70 -5.26
CA ILE A 257 -5.98 -38.58 -5.69
C ILE A 257 -6.65 -39.26 -4.49
N ALA A 258 -5.87 -39.76 -3.53
CA ALA A 258 -6.44 -40.38 -2.33
C ALA A 258 -7.31 -39.40 -1.51
N MET A 259 -6.86 -38.14 -1.35
CA MET A 259 -7.67 -37.10 -0.69
C MET A 259 -8.96 -36.80 -1.48
N ARG A 260 -8.90 -36.78 -2.82
CA ARG A 260 -10.09 -36.60 -3.65
C ARG A 260 -11.09 -37.73 -3.48
N ASP A 261 -10.62 -38.97 -3.46
CA ASP A 261 -11.46 -40.14 -3.28
C ASP A 261 -12.16 -40.12 -1.91
N GLU A 262 -11.41 -39.79 -0.84
CA GLU A 262 -11.96 -39.67 0.50
C GLU A 262 -13.02 -38.54 0.60
N LEU A 263 -12.80 -37.44 -0.12
CA LEU A 263 -13.75 -36.31 -0.20
C LEU A 263 -14.92 -36.56 -1.17
N GLY A 264 -15.00 -37.71 -1.83
CA GLY A 264 -16.06 -38.04 -2.79
C GLY A 264 -16.01 -37.19 -4.07
N ARG A 265 -14.80 -36.83 -4.52
CA ARG A 265 -14.56 -35.95 -5.68
C ARG A 265 -14.01 -36.70 -6.90
N SER A 266 -14.03 -38.02 -6.93
CA SER A 266 -13.48 -38.83 -8.03
C SER A 266 -14.16 -38.54 -9.39
N GLU A 267 -15.45 -38.21 -9.39
CA GLU A 267 -16.23 -37.87 -10.59
C GLU A 267 -16.11 -36.39 -11.02
N LYS A 268 -15.49 -35.54 -10.18
CA LYS A 268 -15.23 -34.13 -10.55
C LYS A 268 -14.01 -34.07 -11.48
N PRO A 269 -13.89 -33.06 -12.36
CA PRO A 269 -12.69 -32.89 -13.17
C PRO A 269 -11.43 -32.69 -12.30
N GLN A 270 -10.27 -33.03 -12.84
CA GLN A 270 -8.98 -32.62 -12.27
C GLN A 270 -8.62 -31.27 -12.81
N THR A 271 -8.41 -30.29 -11.94
CA THR A 271 -8.13 -28.90 -12.33
C THR A 271 -7.06 -28.34 -11.39
N LEU A 272 -6.40 -27.25 -11.77
CA LEU A 272 -5.44 -26.57 -10.89
C LEU A 272 -6.14 -26.04 -9.64
N MET A 273 -7.37 -25.53 -9.77
CA MET A 273 -8.20 -25.08 -8.64
C MET A 273 -8.51 -26.22 -7.65
N ASP A 274 -8.79 -27.43 -8.17
CA ASP A 274 -9.00 -28.60 -7.32
C ASP A 274 -7.72 -28.97 -6.57
N MET A 275 -6.55 -28.96 -7.22
CA MET A 275 -5.25 -29.17 -6.57
C MET A 275 -4.95 -28.10 -5.52
N ALA A 276 -5.13 -26.82 -5.83
CA ALA A 276 -4.84 -25.71 -4.93
C ALA A 276 -5.67 -25.77 -3.64
N THR A 277 -6.92 -26.24 -3.72
CA THR A 277 -7.85 -26.24 -2.58
C THR A 277 -8.01 -27.59 -1.87
N ILE A 278 -7.42 -28.67 -2.40
CA ILE A 278 -7.70 -30.04 -1.92
C ILE A 278 -7.34 -30.24 -0.45
N PHE A 279 -6.19 -29.74 -0.01
CA PHE A 279 -5.69 -30.00 1.34
C PHE A 279 -6.48 -29.23 2.39
N GLY A 280 -6.82 -27.96 2.13
CA GLY A 280 -7.73 -27.19 3.00
C GLY A 280 -9.11 -27.85 3.14
N ARG A 281 -9.66 -28.38 2.04
CA ARG A 281 -10.91 -29.16 2.07
C ARG A 281 -10.76 -30.45 2.89
N TYR A 282 -9.63 -31.14 2.75
CA TYR A 282 -9.31 -32.37 3.46
C TYR A 282 -9.22 -32.15 4.97
N GLU A 283 -8.46 -31.14 5.41
CA GLU A 283 -8.30 -30.78 6.83
C GLU A 283 -9.64 -30.38 7.45
N ARG A 284 -10.46 -29.62 6.72
CA ARG A 284 -11.82 -29.25 7.17
C ARG A 284 -12.72 -30.46 7.32
N ALA A 285 -12.78 -31.36 6.33
CA ALA A 285 -13.62 -32.56 6.40
C ALA A 285 -13.22 -33.48 7.56
N ASN A 286 -11.96 -33.39 7.99
CA ASN A 286 -11.39 -34.15 9.09
C ASN A 286 -11.38 -33.40 10.45
N GLY A 287 -12.01 -32.23 10.55
CA GLY A 287 -12.11 -31.47 11.82
C GLY A 287 -10.79 -30.87 12.32
N ARG A 288 -9.87 -30.55 11.41
CA ARG A 288 -8.56 -29.95 11.72
C ARG A 288 -8.42 -28.50 11.23
N LEU A 289 -9.50 -27.93 10.70
CA LEU A 289 -9.61 -26.55 10.21
C LEU A 289 -10.91 -25.89 10.71
N ASP A 290 -11.21 -26.06 11.99
CA ASP A 290 -12.45 -25.59 12.62
C ASP A 290 -12.47 -24.07 12.86
N ASP A 291 -11.30 -23.43 12.81
CA ASP A 291 -11.14 -21.98 12.96
C ASP A 291 -11.43 -21.20 11.68
N MET A 292 -11.57 -21.85 10.51
CA MET A 292 -11.90 -21.15 9.27
C MET A 292 -13.37 -20.71 9.26
N GLU A 293 -13.62 -19.42 8.98
CA GLU A 293 -14.98 -18.90 8.83
C GLU A 293 -15.65 -19.55 7.61
N VAL A 294 -16.90 -19.97 7.77
CA VAL A 294 -17.71 -20.54 6.68
C VAL A 294 -18.80 -19.56 6.32
N SER A 295 -18.71 -18.99 5.11
CA SER A 295 -19.63 -17.98 4.62
C SER A 295 -19.89 -18.16 3.11
N ASP A 296 -21.03 -17.65 2.64
CA ASP A 296 -21.32 -17.48 1.21
C ASP A 296 -20.64 -16.20 0.64
N GLU A 297 -19.91 -15.47 1.48
CA GLU A 297 -19.12 -14.28 1.15
C GLU A 297 -17.63 -14.58 1.36
N ILE A 298 -16.89 -14.82 0.27
CA ILE A 298 -15.49 -15.24 0.33
C ILE A 298 -14.65 -14.39 -0.64
N ASN A 299 -14.30 -13.17 -0.24
CA ASN A 299 -13.38 -12.31 -0.99
C ASN A 299 -11.95 -12.38 -0.41
N ALA A 300 -11.84 -12.68 0.89
CA ALA A 300 -10.59 -12.85 1.62
C ALA A 300 -10.61 -14.14 2.45
N CYS A 301 -9.41 -14.66 2.76
CA CYS A 301 -9.26 -15.69 3.78
C CYS A 301 -9.78 -15.17 5.11
N SER A 302 -10.50 -15.98 5.88
CA SER A 302 -11.05 -15.57 7.17
C SER A 302 -10.95 -16.69 8.20
N VAL A 303 -10.43 -16.36 9.39
CA VAL A 303 -10.34 -17.27 10.53
C VAL A 303 -10.81 -16.61 11.83
N GLU A 304 -11.45 -17.41 12.67
CA GLU A 304 -11.83 -17.06 14.03
C GLU A 304 -10.63 -17.13 14.98
N ILE A 305 -10.42 -16.05 15.73
CA ILE A 305 -9.34 -15.95 16.72
C ILE A 305 -9.87 -15.37 18.05
N GLU A 306 -9.12 -15.58 19.12
CA GLU A 306 -9.35 -14.91 20.40
C GLU A 306 -8.41 -13.71 20.53
N VAL A 307 -8.97 -12.55 20.88
CA VAL A 307 -8.23 -11.30 21.07
C VAL A 307 -8.33 -10.87 22.51
N ASP A 308 -7.20 -10.56 23.12
CA ASP A 308 -7.14 -10.01 24.46
C ASP A 308 -7.37 -8.50 24.42
N VAL A 309 -8.39 -8.01 25.12
CA VAL A 309 -8.71 -6.59 25.28
C VAL A 309 -8.77 -6.30 26.78
N ASP A 310 -7.76 -5.59 27.29
CA ASP A 310 -7.59 -5.32 28.74
C ASP A 310 -7.67 -6.58 29.63
N GLY A 311 -7.14 -7.72 29.15
CA GLY A 311 -7.17 -8.99 29.88
C GLY A 311 -8.42 -9.85 29.64
N VAL A 312 -9.38 -9.37 28.84
CA VAL A 312 -10.61 -10.10 28.49
C VAL A 312 -10.50 -10.66 27.08
N LYS A 313 -10.74 -11.96 26.92
CA LYS A 313 -10.75 -12.61 25.60
C LYS A 313 -12.07 -12.40 24.89
N GLU A 314 -11.99 -11.88 23.67
CA GLU A 314 -13.13 -11.65 22.78
C GLU A 314 -12.98 -12.44 21.47
N PRO A 315 -14.08 -12.91 20.86
CA PRO A 315 -14.05 -13.57 19.56
C PRO A 315 -13.97 -12.55 18.42
N TRP A 316 -12.98 -12.72 17.54
CA TRP A 316 -12.72 -11.87 16.39
C TRP A 316 -12.55 -12.69 15.12
N LEU A 317 -12.70 -12.02 13.98
CA LEU A 317 -12.32 -12.52 12.67
C LEU A 317 -11.01 -11.86 12.25
N LEU A 318 -10.03 -12.67 11.87
CA LEU A 318 -8.79 -12.25 11.21
C LEU A 318 -8.89 -12.61 9.74
N MET A 319 -8.84 -11.60 8.89
CA MET A 319 -8.97 -11.73 7.45
C MET A 319 -7.67 -11.35 6.76
N PHE A 320 -7.32 -12.05 5.69
CA PHE A 320 -6.12 -11.72 4.91
C PHE A 320 -6.29 -12.09 3.44
N LYS A 321 -5.59 -11.37 2.58
CA LYS A 321 -5.67 -11.53 1.13
C LYS A 321 -4.34 -11.14 0.49
N ASN A 322 -3.95 -11.85 -0.55
CA ASN A 322 -2.98 -11.38 -1.52
C ASN A 322 -3.66 -11.16 -2.87
N GLU A 323 -3.20 -10.14 -3.61
CA GLU A 323 -3.68 -9.78 -4.93
C GLU A 323 -2.50 -9.41 -5.84
N THR A 324 -2.72 -9.34 -7.14
CA THR A 324 -1.70 -9.01 -8.13
C THR A 324 -2.20 -8.09 -9.23
N HIS A 325 -1.37 -7.16 -9.68
CA HIS A 325 -1.63 -6.27 -10.83
C HIS A 325 -0.43 -6.24 -11.79
N ASN A 326 0.04 -7.41 -12.21
CA ASN A 326 1.22 -7.52 -13.08
C ASN A 326 1.03 -6.80 -14.43
N HIS A 327 -0.13 -6.96 -15.09
CA HIS A 327 -0.38 -6.38 -16.41
C HIS A 327 -0.47 -4.84 -16.38
N PRO A 328 -1.32 -4.23 -15.53
CA PRO A 328 -1.41 -2.77 -15.49
C PRO A 328 -0.07 -2.14 -15.11
N THR A 329 0.66 -2.73 -14.16
CA THR A 329 1.92 -2.16 -13.67
C THR A 329 3.07 -2.25 -14.68
N GLU A 330 3.02 -3.18 -15.64
CA GLU A 330 4.00 -3.24 -16.73
C GLU A 330 3.83 -2.09 -17.73
N ILE A 331 2.58 -1.65 -17.95
CA ILE A 331 2.21 -0.61 -18.92
C ILE A 331 2.27 0.78 -18.27
N GLU A 332 1.65 0.93 -17.11
CA GLU A 332 1.56 2.17 -16.34
C GLU A 332 1.84 1.83 -14.88
N PRO A 333 3.12 1.93 -14.46
CA PRO A 333 3.53 1.39 -13.17
C PRO A 333 2.89 2.06 -11.97
N PHE A 334 2.55 3.36 -12.02
CA PHE A 334 2.06 4.08 -10.85
C PHE A 334 0.64 3.62 -10.49
N GLY A 335 -0.31 3.77 -11.41
CA GLY A 335 -1.71 3.40 -11.26
C GLY A 335 -1.88 1.89 -11.13
N GLY A 336 -1.09 1.09 -11.86
CA GLY A 336 -1.11 -0.36 -11.71
C GLY A 336 -0.79 -0.84 -10.29
N ALA A 337 0.27 -0.30 -9.69
CA ALA A 337 0.66 -0.66 -8.32
C ALA A 337 -0.24 -0.02 -7.24
N ALA A 338 -0.71 1.20 -7.45
CA ALA A 338 -1.66 1.86 -6.56
C ALA A 338 -2.98 1.09 -6.46
N THR A 339 -3.52 0.64 -7.61
CA THR A 339 -4.76 -0.14 -7.65
C THR A 339 -4.56 -1.60 -7.19
N CYS A 340 -3.32 -2.12 -7.21
CA CYS A 340 -2.99 -3.42 -6.62
C CYS A 340 -3.33 -3.45 -5.12
N ILE A 341 -2.82 -2.45 -4.37
CA ILE A 341 -3.08 -2.36 -2.93
C ILE A 341 -4.52 -1.91 -2.64
N GLY A 342 -5.09 -1.00 -3.43
CA GLY A 342 -6.51 -0.61 -3.29
C GLY A 342 -7.45 -1.81 -3.42
N GLY A 343 -7.31 -2.61 -4.49
CA GLY A 343 -8.09 -3.84 -4.66
C GLY A 343 -7.91 -4.82 -3.50
N ALA A 344 -6.66 -5.07 -3.09
CA ALA A 344 -6.37 -5.95 -1.97
C ALA A 344 -7.01 -5.48 -0.64
N ILE A 345 -7.12 -4.17 -0.39
CA ILE A 345 -7.77 -3.62 0.81
C ILE A 345 -9.29 -3.86 0.77
N ARG A 346 -9.93 -3.66 -0.38
CA ARG A 346 -11.38 -3.82 -0.51
C ARG A 346 -11.86 -5.24 -0.29
N ASP A 347 -11.03 -6.24 -0.61
CA ASP A 347 -11.34 -7.66 -0.41
C ASP A 347 -11.65 -8.01 1.07
N PRO A 348 -10.77 -7.81 2.08
CA PRO A 348 -11.16 -7.99 3.48
C PRO A 348 -12.17 -6.96 3.97
N LEU A 349 -12.20 -5.76 3.39
CA LEU A 349 -13.15 -4.72 3.76
C LEU A 349 -14.59 -5.16 3.45
N SER A 350 -14.82 -5.91 2.35
CA SER A 350 -16.12 -6.52 2.06
C SER A 350 -16.59 -7.48 3.17
N GLY A 351 -15.65 -8.08 3.93
CA GLY A 351 -15.92 -8.81 5.16
C GLY A 351 -16.24 -7.95 6.39
N ARG A 352 -16.47 -6.64 6.23
CA ARG A 352 -16.70 -5.65 7.30
C ARG A 352 -15.53 -5.54 8.29
N SER A 353 -14.31 -5.82 7.81
CA SER A 353 -13.09 -5.71 8.61
C SER A 353 -12.47 -4.31 8.52
N TYR A 354 -11.57 -4.00 9.47
CA TYR A 354 -10.66 -2.85 9.34
C TYR A 354 -9.30 -3.36 8.90
N VAL A 355 -8.81 -2.92 7.74
CA VAL A 355 -7.52 -3.31 7.17
C VAL A 355 -6.43 -2.41 7.75
N TYR A 356 -5.42 -3.00 8.39
CA TYR A 356 -4.43 -2.25 9.20
C TYR A 356 -2.98 -2.67 8.96
N GLN A 357 -2.74 -3.75 8.21
CA GLN A 357 -1.42 -4.28 7.95
C GLN A 357 -1.26 -4.61 6.48
N ALA A 358 -0.10 -4.27 5.90
CA ALA A 358 0.24 -4.59 4.52
C ALA A 358 1.67 -5.14 4.36
N MET A 359 1.88 -5.79 3.23
CA MET A 359 3.15 -6.27 2.70
C MET A 359 3.15 -6.14 1.18
N ARG A 360 4.28 -5.70 0.62
CA ARG A 360 4.49 -5.59 -0.83
C ARG A 360 5.59 -6.53 -1.29
N ILE A 361 5.28 -7.39 -2.26
CA ILE A 361 6.26 -8.28 -2.89
C ILE A 361 6.27 -8.02 -4.39
N SER A 362 7.44 -7.73 -4.95
CA SER A 362 7.59 -7.46 -6.38
C SER A 362 8.70 -8.28 -7.01
N GLY A 363 8.73 -8.31 -8.34
CA GLY A 363 9.76 -8.98 -9.14
C GLY A 363 10.12 -8.17 -10.38
N ALA A 364 11.42 -7.99 -10.62
CA ALA A 364 11.94 -7.18 -11.72
C ALA A 364 13.20 -7.81 -12.36
N GLY A 365 13.56 -7.35 -13.56
CA GLY A 365 14.91 -7.54 -14.11
C GLY A 365 15.96 -6.72 -13.36
N ASP A 366 17.20 -6.67 -13.87
CA ASP A 366 18.25 -5.85 -13.26
C ASP A 366 17.92 -4.35 -13.37
N ILE A 367 17.62 -3.71 -12.24
CA ILE A 367 17.29 -2.27 -12.15
C ILE A 367 18.51 -1.36 -12.10
N THR A 368 19.72 -1.94 -12.09
CA THR A 368 21.00 -1.22 -12.20
C THR A 368 21.51 -1.18 -13.64
N ALA A 369 20.82 -1.86 -14.57
CA ALA A 369 21.16 -1.83 -15.98
C ALA A 369 20.94 -0.42 -16.59
N PRO A 370 21.82 0.04 -17.50
CA PRO A 370 21.63 1.31 -18.19
C PRO A 370 20.31 1.33 -18.97
N ILE A 371 19.59 2.46 -18.92
CA ILE A 371 18.32 2.64 -19.64
C ILE A 371 18.49 2.45 -21.16
N SER A 372 19.67 2.76 -21.71
CA SER A 372 20.00 2.52 -23.13
C SER A 372 19.98 1.05 -23.54
N GLU A 373 20.05 0.12 -22.59
CA GLU A 373 19.96 -1.33 -22.83
C GLU A 373 18.51 -1.86 -22.74
N THR A 374 17.53 -0.97 -22.52
CA THR A 374 16.11 -1.34 -22.50
C THR A 374 15.67 -1.92 -23.83
N ARG A 375 15.00 -3.07 -23.78
CA ARG A 375 14.43 -3.71 -24.97
C ARG A 375 13.38 -2.81 -25.61
N ALA A 376 13.40 -2.70 -26.94
CA ALA A 376 12.39 -1.97 -27.69
C ALA A 376 10.96 -2.44 -27.33
N GLY A 377 10.04 -1.50 -27.17
CA GLY A 377 8.66 -1.77 -26.78
C GLY A 377 8.43 -2.02 -25.28
N LYS A 378 9.47 -1.93 -24.43
CA LYS A 378 9.36 -2.06 -22.98
C LYS A 378 9.81 -0.78 -22.28
N LEU A 379 9.25 -0.52 -21.10
CA LEU A 379 9.77 0.51 -20.20
C LEU A 379 11.05 0.02 -19.51
N PRO A 380 11.98 0.92 -19.16
CA PRO A 380 13.18 0.54 -18.41
C PRO A 380 12.81 -0.06 -17.05
N GLN A 381 13.47 -1.16 -16.65
CA GLN A 381 13.14 -1.86 -15.40
C GLN A 381 13.28 -0.97 -14.17
N GLN A 382 14.26 -0.06 -14.16
CA GLN A 382 14.44 0.94 -13.11
C GLN A 382 13.23 1.89 -13.00
N VAL A 383 12.70 2.36 -14.14
CA VAL A 383 11.53 3.25 -14.21
C VAL A 383 10.29 2.53 -13.70
N ILE A 384 10.06 1.29 -14.16
CA ILE A 384 8.95 0.45 -13.68
C ILE A 384 9.03 0.25 -12.16
N SER A 385 10.21 -0.09 -11.64
CA SER A 385 10.40 -0.39 -10.21
C SER A 385 10.17 0.84 -9.32
N LYS A 386 10.79 1.98 -9.66
CA LYS A 386 10.60 3.24 -8.93
C LYS A 386 9.16 3.74 -8.96
N THR A 387 8.57 3.74 -10.15
CA THR A 387 7.23 4.31 -10.37
C THR A 387 6.14 3.44 -9.73
N ALA A 388 6.27 2.11 -9.77
CA ALA A 388 5.37 1.20 -9.05
C ALA A 388 5.51 1.31 -7.53
N ALA A 389 6.74 1.39 -7.02
CA ALA A 389 6.97 1.58 -5.59
C ALA A 389 6.34 2.89 -5.10
N HIS A 390 6.44 3.97 -5.90
CA HIS A 390 5.77 5.23 -5.63
C HIS A 390 4.24 5.12 -5.68
N GLY A 391 3.67 4.44 -6.70
CA GLY A 391 2.23 4.22 -6.80
C GLY A 391 1.64 3.47 -5.60
N TYR A 392 2.27 2.36 -5.23
CA TYR A 392 1.85 1.55 -4.08
C TYR A 392 1.97 2.33 -2.77
N SER A 393 3.14 2.95 -2.51
CA SER A 393 3.38 3.70 -1.28
C SER A 393 2.49 4.93 -1.19
N SER A 394 2.24 5.64 -2.29
CA SER A 394 1.32 6.77 -2.34
C SER A 394 -0.09 6.36 -1.87
N TYR A 395 -0.64 5.28 -2.42
CA TYR A 395 -1.97 4.80 -2.02
C TYR A 395 -2.00 4.32 -0.56
N GLY A 396 -1.03 3.48 -0.16
CA GLY A 396 -0.94 2.94 1.19
C GLY A 396 -0.72 4.00 2.27
N ASN A 397 0.13 5.00 2.01
CA ASN A 397 0.41 6.09 2.94
C ASN A 397 -0.82 7.01 3.10
N GLN A 398 -1.51 7.35 2.00
CA GLN A 398 -2.70 8.19 2.04
C GLN A 398 -3.86 7.53 2.79
N ILE A 399 -4.13 6.25 2.52
CA ILE A 399 -5.19 5.52 3.24
C ILE A 399 -4.83 5.22 4.71
N GLY A 400 -3.56 5.36 5.09
CA GLY A 400 -3.10 5.13 6.46
C GLY A 400 -2.90 3.66 6.80
N LEU A 401 -2.26 2.91 5.91
CA LEU A 401 -2.00 1.48 6.06
C LEU A 401 -0.52 1.20 6.38
N ALA A 402 -0.26 0.56 7.52
CA ALA A 402 1.10 0.21 7.94
C ALA A 402 1.69 -0.90 7.03
N THR A 403 2.67 -0.53 6.21
CA THR A 403 3.37 -1.44 5.31
C THR A 403 4.74 -1.78 5.88
N THR A 404 4.83 -2.90 6.60
CA THR A 404 6.02 -3.26 7.39
C THR A 404 6.90 -4.34 6.80
N TYR A 405 6.65 -4.76 5.56
CA TYR A 405 7.54 -5.66 4.83
C TYR A 405 7.44 -5.38 3.33
N VAL A 406 8.56 -4.97 2.72
CA VAL A 406 8.66 -4.69 1.28
C VAL A 406 9.88 -5.40 0.72
N ARG A 407 9.69 -6.14 -0.38
CA ARG A 407 10.75 -6.91 -1.01
C ARG A 407 10.58 -6.99 -2.52
N GLU A 408 11.63 -6.64 -3.26
CA GLU A 408 11.74 -6.86 -4.70
C GLU A 408 12.72 -8.01 -4.99
N TYR A 409 12.29 -8.97 -5.79
CA TYR A 409 13.10 -10.10 -6.26
C TYR A 409 13.62 -9.82 -7.67
N PHE A 410 14.90 -10.10 -7.90
CA PHE A 410 15.54 -9.83 -9.18
C PHE A 410 15.77 -11.14 -9.95
N HIS A 411 15.20 -11.23 -11.16
CA HIS A 411 15.39 -12.36 -12.06
C HIS A 411 15.24 -11.91 -13.53
N PRO A 412 16.11 -12.34 -14.46
CA PRO A 412 16.03 -11.94 -15.87
C PRO A 412 14.66 -12.22 -16.52
N GLY A 413 13.98 -13.29 -16.11
CA GLY A 413 12.64 -13.63 -16.61
C GLY A 413 11.56 -12.58 -16.28
N PHE A 414 11.71 -11.77 -15.22
CA PHE A 414 10.76 -10.69 -14.94
C PHE A 414 10.89 -9.50 -15.91
N VAL A 415 11.91 -9.46 -16.77
CA VAL A 415 11.92 -8.56 -17.94
C VAL A 415 10.79 -8.88 -18.90
N ALA A 416 10.30 -10.14 -18.94
CA ALA A 416 9.12 -10.50 -19.71
C ALA A 416 7.91 -9.68 -19.25
N LYS A 417 7.72 -9.56 -17.94
CA LYS A 417 6.65 -8.80 -17.31
C LYS A 417 6.90 -8.78 -15.81
N ARG A 418 6.80 -7.63 -15.15
CA ARG A 418 7.06 -7.54 -13.71
C ARG A 418 6.11 -8.42 -12.92
N MET A 419 6.51 -8.72 -11.70
CA MET A 419 5.62 -9.19 -10.65
C MET A 419 5.29 -8.02 -9.70
N GLU A 420 4.01 -7.79 -9.42
CA GLU A 420 3.52 -6.80 -8.46
C GLU A 420 2.42 -7.44 -7.61
N LEU A 421 2.73 -7.69 -6.34
CA LEU A 421 1.84 -8.33 -5.38
C LEU A 421 1.62 -7.44 -4.15
N GLY A 422 0.37 -7.31 -3.74
CA GLY A 422 -0.02 -6.72 -2.47
C GLY A 422 -0.68 -7.75 -1.56
N ALA A 423 -0.25 -7.82 -0.30
CA ALA A 423 -0.87 -8.66 0.72
C ALA A 423 -1.28 -7.82 1.93
N VAL A 424 -2.50 -8.04 2.43
CA VAL A 424 -3.08 -7.27 3.53
C VAL A 424 -3.71 -8.15 4.59
N VAL A 425 -3.81 -7.61 5.81
CA VAL A 425 -4.56 -8.20 6.93
C VAL A 425 -5.56 -7.20 7.48
N GLY A 426 -6.80 -7.66 7.65
CA GLY A 426 -7.89 -6.95 8.32
C GLY A 426 -8.44 -7.73 9.50
N ALA A 427 -9.08 -7.04 10.43
CA ALA A 427 -9.73 -7.68 11.57
C ALA A 427 -11.02 -6.97 12.00
N ALA A 428 -11.96 -7.74 12.55
CA ALA A 428 -13.19 -7.23 13.16
C ALA A 428 -13.64 -8.09 14.34
N PRO A 429 -14.28 -7.50 15.36
CA PRO A 429 -15.04 -8.27 16.34
C PRO A 429 -16.10 -9.13 15.63
N LYS A 430 -16.20 -10.41 15.99
CA LYS A 430 -17.12 -11.35 15.32
C LYS A 430 -18.58 -10.88 15.40
N SER A 431 -18.95 -10.21 16.49
CA SER A 431 -20.30 -9.65 16.69
C SER A 431 -20.67 -8.51 15.74
N ASN A 432 -19.69 -7.91 15.05
CA ASN A 432 -19.92 -6.82 14.11
C ASN A 432 -20.16 -7.31 12.69
N VAL A 433 -19.95 -8.59 12.41
CA VAL A 433 -20.11 -9.19 11.08
C VAL A 433 -21.37 -10.03 11.07
N VAL A 434 -22.38 -9.57 10.33
CA VAL A 434 -23.62 -10.32 10.06
C VAL A 434 -23.44 -11.11 8.77
N ARG A 435 -23.84 -12.38 8.79
CA ARG A 435 -23.82 -13.30 7.65
C ARG A 435 -25.24 -13.80 7.41
N GLU A 436 -26.02 -13.05 6.64
CA GLU A 436 -27.40 -13.40 6.29
C GLU A 436 -27.55 -13.56 4.78
N LYS A 437 -28.48 -14.42 4.35
CA LYS A 437 -28.79 -14.55 2.92
C LYS A 437 -29.69 -13.39 2.48
N PRO A 438 -29.39 -12.74 1.35
CA PRO A 438 -30.31 -11.79 0.73
C PRO A 438 -31.66 -12.44 0.40
N GLU A 439 -32.73 -11.69 0.61
CA GLU A 439 -34.12 -12.10 0.37
C GLU A 439 -34.79 -11.12 -0.59
N ALA A 440 -35.83 -11.57 -1.29
CA ALA A 440 -36.57 -10.69 -2.20
C ALA A 440 -37.14 -9.48 -1.47
N GLY A 441 -36.93 -8.29 -2.03
CA GLY A 441 -37.25 -7.01 -1.42
C GLY A 441 -36.07 -6.32 -0.73
N ASP A 442 -34.98 -7.04 -0.39
CA ASP A 442 -33.75 -6.40 0.08
C ASP A 442 -33.20 -5.42 -0.95
N VAL A 443 -32.52 -4.39 -0.46
CA VAL A 443 -32.07 -3.26 -1.27
C VAL A 443 -30.55 -3.26 -1.38
N ILE A 444 -30.05 -2.94 -2.57
CA ILE A 444 -28.61 -2.85 -2.84
C ILE A 444 -28.23 -1.38 -2.99
N ILE A 445 -27.25 -0.97 -2.18
CA ILE A 445 -26.70 0.39 -2.15
C ILE A 445 -25.27 0.35 -2.69
N LEU A 446 -25.00 1.22 -3.66
CA LEU A 446 -23.65 1.53 -4.12
C LEU A 446 -23.13 2.73 -3.33
N LEU A 447 -21.93 2.61 -2.75
CA LEU A 447 -21.28 3.70 -2.02
C LEU A 447 -19.83 3.92 -2.49
N GLY A 448 -19.34 5.15 -2.33
CA GLY A 448 -17.95 5.54 -2.63
C GLY A 448 -17.78 6.28 -3.96
N GLY A 449 -16.79 5.86 -4.75
CA GLY A 449 -16.38 6.51 -6.00
C GLY A 449 -17.46 6.59 -7.08
N LYS A 450 -17.37 7.61 -7.94
CA LYS A 450 -18.25 7.78 -9.10
C LYS A 450 -17.77 6.96 -10.31
N THR A 451 -18.68 6.59 -11.19
CA THR A 451 -18.43 5.73 -12.36
C THR A 451 -17.98 6.55 -13.57
N GLY A 452 -16.80 6.24 -14.12
CA GLY A 452 -16.28 6.77 -15.38
C GLY A 452 -16.07 5.67 -16.42
N ARG A 453 -15.51 6.03 -17.59
CA ARG A 453 -15.06 5.06 -18.62
C ARG A 453 -13.71 4.46 -18.22
N ASP A 454 -13.64 3.95 -17.01
CA ASP A 454 -12.42 3.44 -16.38
C ASP A 454 -12.40 1.91 -16.51
N GLY A 455 -11.36 1.35 -17.12
CA GLY A 455 -11.18 -0.11 -17.25
C GLY A 455 -12.29 -0.81 -18.03
N VAL A 456 -13.00 -0.11 -18.93
CA VAL A 456 -14.05 -0.72 -19.76
C VAL A 456 -13.40 -1.74 -20.70
N GLY A 457 -13.50 -3.02 -20.36
CA GLY A 457 -12.82 -4.13 -21.04
C GLY A 457 -11.48 -4.56 -20.41
N GLY A 458 -11.08 -4.00 -19.26
CA GLY A 458 -9.82 -4.28 -18.55
C GLY A 458 -9.65 -5.76 -18.18
N ALA A 459 -10.70 -6.40 -17.63
CA ALA A 459 -10.70 -7.84 -17.37
C ALA A 459 -10.35 -8.67 -18.63
N THR A 460 -10.85 -8.28 -19.80
CA THR A 460 -10.55 -8.96 -21.07
C THR A 460 -9.15 -8.62 -21.61
N GLY A 461 -8.68 -7.39 -21.38
CA GLY A 461 -7.35 -6.89 -21.74
C GLY A 461 -6.21 -7.63 -21.03
N SER A 462 -6.36 -7.84 -19.72
CA SER A 462 -5.38 -8.56 -18.89
C SER A 462 -5.08 -9.99 -19.35
N SER A 463 -6.01 -10.62 -20.08
CA SER A 463 -5.90 -11.98 -20.63
C SER A 463 -5.24 -12.04 -22.03
N LYS A 464 -4.90 -10.88 -22.64
CA LYS A 464 -4.30 -10.78 -23.98
C LYS A 464 -2.76 -10.79 -23.96
N VAL A 465 -2.16 -11.11 -25.10
CA VAL A 465 -0.71 -11.02 -25.31
C VAL A 465 -0.29 -9.57 -25.45
N GLN A 466 0.76 -9.18 -24.75
CA GLN A 466 1.40 -7.90 -24.95
C GLN A 466 2.33 -7.95 -26.17
N THR A 467 2.11 -7.01 -27.08
CA THR A 467 2.95 -6.71 -28.25
C THR A 467 3.17 -5.20 -28.26
N VAL A 468 4.14 -4.72 -29.05
CA VAL A 468 4.37 -3.27 -29.20
C VAL A 468 3.09 -2.53 -29.62
N GLU A 469 2.30 -3.10 -30.53
CA GLU A 469 1.05 -2.51 -31.03
C GLU A 469 -0.09 -2.53 -29.99
N SER A 470 -0.15 -3.52 -29.10
CA SER A 470 -1.22 -3.58 -28.08
C SER A 470 -1.00 -2.61 -26.93
N VAL A 471 0.26 -2.28 -26.59
CA VAL A 471 0.60 -1.27 -25.57
C VAL A 471 0.08 0.12 -25.96
N GLU A 472 0.11 0.46 -27.26
CA GLU A 472 -0.40 1.75 -27.76
C GLU A 472 -1.93 1.88 -27.68
N THR A 473 -2.67 0.78 -27.58
CA THR A 473 -4.15 0.77 -27.52
C THR A 473 -4.71 0.50 -26.12
N ALA A 474 -3.86 0.16 -25.14
CA ALA A 474 -4.25 -0.22 -23.77
C ALA A 474 -4.57 0.96 -22.82
N GLY A 475 -4.58 2.20 -23.32
CA GLY A 475 -4.85 3.43 -22.54
C GLY A 475 -6.13 3.40 -21.69
N ALA A 476 -7.16 2.71 -22.16
CA ALA A 476 -8.44 2.58 -21.46
C ALA A 476 -8.43 1.54 -20.33
N GLU A 477 -7.38 0.70 -20.22
CA GLU A 477 -7.31 -0.44 -19.30
C GLU A 477 -6.66 -0.08 -17.96
N VAL A 478 -5.98 1.07 -17.84
CA VAL A 478 -5.25 1.48 -16.63
C VAL A 478 -5.98 2.60 -15.89
N GLN A 479 -6.09 2.45 -14.58
CA GLN A 479 -6.83 3.34 -13.69
C GLN A 479 -5.91 3.98 -12.64
N LYS A 480 -6.22 5.22 -12.23
CA LYS A 480 -5.65 5.86 -11.05
C LYS A 480 -6.65 5.78 -9.90
N GLY A 481 -6.24 5.22 -8.77
CA GLY A 481 -7.08 5.12 -7.59
C GLY A 481 -7.10 6.41 -6.76
N ASN A 482 -8.17 6.61 -6.00
CA ASN A 482 -8.40 7.69 -5.04
C ASN A 482 -8.43 7.16 -3.59
N ALA A 483 -7.25 7.02 -2.98
CA ALA A 483 -7.09 6.48 -1.63
C ALA A 483 -7.92 7.21 -0.54
N ILE A 484 -8.21 8.50 -0.72
CA ILE A 484 -9.03 9.27 0.23
C ILE A 484 -10.46 8.73 0.28
N GLU A 485 -11.03 8.39 -0.87
CA GLU A 485 -12.40 7.88 -0.93
C GLU A 485 -12.51 6.52 -0.25
N GLU A 486 -11.54 5.62 -0.52
CA GLU A 486 -11.50 4.31 0.13
C GLU A 486 -11.26 4.41 1.64
N ARG A 487 -10.46 5.38 2.11
CA ARG A 487 -10.28 5.65 3.54
C ARG A 487 -11.60 5.94 4.24
N LYS A 488 -12.49 6.71 3.63
CA LYS A 488 -13.80 7.03 4.21
C LYS A 488 -14.62 5.75 4.39
N ILE A 489 -14.63 4.86 3.40
CA ILE A 489 -15.32 3.56 3.48
C ILE A 489 -14.74 2.71 4.62
N GLN A 490 -13.41 2.67 4.75
CA GLN A 490 -12.75 1.94 5.82
C GLN A 490 -13.13 2.47 7.22
N ARG A 491 -13.32 3.79 7.37
CA ARG A 491 -13.84 4.41 8.59
C ARG A 491 -15.30 4.05 8.84
N LEU A 492 -16.15 4.08 7.81
CA LEU A 492 -17.55 3.67 7.92
C LEU A 492 -17.67 2.23 8.43
N PHE A 493 -16.89 1.29 7.87
CA PHE A 493 -16.94 -0.13 8.24
C PHE A 493 -16.23 -0.44 9.56
N ARG A 494 -15.54 0.54 10.15
CA ARG A 494 -15.07 0.46 11.53
C ARG A 494 -16.23 0.50 12.53
N ASN A 495 -17.36 1.12 12.17
CA ASN A 495 -18.49 1.31 13.06
C ASN A 495 -19.40 0.07 13.11
N GLY A 496 -19.36 -0.66 14.23
CA GLY A 496 -20.20 -1.85 14.44
C GLY A 496 -21.71 -1.60 14.35
N ASN A 497 -22.18 -0.38 14.59
CA ASN A 497 -23.60 -0.04 14.41
C ASN A 497 -24.00 -0.02 12.93
N VAL A 498 -23.07 0.29 12.03
CA VAL A 498 -23.27 0.31 10.58
C VAL A 498 -23.10 -1.09 10.00
N THR A 499 -22.01 -1.78 10.36
CA THR A 499 -21.71 -3.09 9.75
C THR A 499 -22.76 -4.16 10.05
N ARG A 500 -23.46 -4.06 11.19
CA ARG A 500 -24.58 -4.96 11.55
C ARG A 500 -25.86 -4.73 10.75
N LEU A 501 -25.97 -3.61 10.02
CA LEU A 501 -27.06 -3.37 9.07
C LEU A 501 -26.85 -4.11 7.74
N ILE A 502 -25.60 -4.50 7.45
CA ILE A 502 -25.20 -5.12 6.19
C ILE A 502 -25.43 -6.63 6.27
N LYS A 503 -26.31 -7.16 5.41
CA LYS A 503 -26.53 -8.62 5.26
C LYS A 503 -25.41 -9.27 4.45
N LYS A 504 -25.04 -8.61 3.35
CA LYS A 504 -24.01 -9.04 2.40
C LYS A 504 -23.29 -7.83 1.81
N SER A 505 -22.02 -7.97 1.44
CA SER A 505 -21.25 -6.91 0.76
C SER A 505 -20.33 -7.50 -0.30
N ASN A 506 -20.04 -6.71 -1.33
CA ASN A 506 -19.01 -7.02 -2.31
C ASN A 506 -18.24 -5.75 -2.69
N ASP A 507 -16.99 -5.91 -3.10
CA ASP A 507 -16.18 -4.85 -3.66
C ASP A 507 -16.36 -4.72 -5.17
N PHE A 508 -16.01 -3.54 -5.71
CA PHE A 508 -15.91 -3.36 -7.15
C PHE A 508 -14.46 -3.56 -7.61
N GLY A 509 -14.26 -4.61 -8.40
CA GLY A 509 -13.04 -4.91 -9.11
C GLY A 509 -13.33 -5.12 -10.61
N ALA A 510 -12.88 -6.26 -11.14
CA ALA A 510 -13.10 -6.64 -12.53
C ALA A 510 -14.59 -6.78 -12.86
N GLY A 511 -14.99 -6.24 -14.02
CA GLY A 511 -16.37 -6.26 -14.50
C GLY A 511 -17.39 -5.36 -13.78
N GLY A 512 -16.96 -4.57 -12.79
CA GLY A 512 -17.76 -3.44 -12.32
C GLY A 512 -19.13 -3.80 -11.76
N VAL A 513 -20.16 -3.06 -12.18
CA VAL A 513 -21.55 -3.21 -11.70
C VAL A 513 -22.10 -4.62 -11.95
N CYS A 514 -21.82 -5.21 -13.11
CA CYS A 514 -22.44 -6.49 -13.48
C CYS A 514 -21.92 -7.68 -12.65
N VAL A 515 -20.66 -7.64 -12.21
CA VAL A 515 -20.07 -8.66 -11.34
C VAL A 515 -20.33 -8.32 -9.88
N ALA A 516 -19.90 -7.14 -9.42
CA ALA A 516 -19.95 -6.77 -8.01
C ALA A 516 -21.37 -6.83 -7.43
N ILE A 517 -22.35 -6.27 -8.14
CA ILE A 517 -23.76 -6.33 -7.73
C ILE A 517 -24.38 -7.67 -8.12
N GLY A 518 -24.03 -8.22 -9.30
CA GLY A 518 -24.56 -9.49 -9.80
C GLY A 518 -24.30 -10.69 -8.90
N GLU A 519 -23.23 -10.67 -8.11
CA GLU A 519 -22.84 -11.73 -7.16
C GLU A 519 -23.50 -11.62 -5.78
N LEU A 520 -24.20 -10.51 -5.51
CA LEU A 520 -24.82 -10.32 -4.21
C LEU A 520 -26.01 -11.25 -4.01
N ALA A 521 -26.82 -11.49 -5.03
CA ALA A 521 -27.99 -12.37 -4.96
C ALA A 521 -28.26 -13.11 -6.27
N ASP A 522 -28.98 -14.23 -6.19
CA ASP A 522 -29.34 -15.03 -7.37
C ASP A 522 -30.28 -14.29 -8.34
N GLY A 523 -31.12 -13.39 -7.81
CA GLY A 523 -32.08 -12.60 -8.57
C GLY A 523 -32.05 -11.16 -8.14
N LEU A 524 -31.83 -10.24 -9.10
CA LEU A 524 -31.79 -8.82 -8.82
C LEU A 524 -32.09 -7.96 -10.05
N GLU A 525 -32.63 -6.77 -9.80
CA GLU A 525 -32.95 -5.77 -10.81
C GLU A 525 -32.16 -4.49 -10.52
N ILE A 526 -31.32 -4.07 -11.49
CA ILE A 526 -30.43 -2.91 -11.40
C ILE A 526 -30.95 -1.78 -12.28
N ASP A 527 -31.05 -0.57 -11.73
CA ASP A 527 -31.32 0.65 -12.48
C ASP A 527 -30.01 1.42 -12.73
N LEU A 528 -29.48 1.28 -13.95
CA LEU A 528 -28.20 1.91 -14.33
C LEU A 528 -28.30 3.44 -14.41
N ASN A 529 -29.50 4.03 -14.47
CA ASN A 529 -29.66 5.48 -14.43
C ASN A 529 -29.38 6.07 -13.04
N LYS A 530 -29.41 5.24 -12.00
CA LYS A 530 -29.12 5.66 -10.62
C LYS A 530 -27.64 5.58 -10.27
N VAL A 531 -26.82 4.92 -11.10
CA VAL A 531 -25.39 4.79 -10.84
C VAL A 531 -24.72 6.17 -10.96
N PRO A 532 -24.04 6.68 -9.91
CA PRO A 532 -23.36 7.98 -9.96
C PRO A 532 -22.26 8.00 -11.03
N LEU A 533 -22.23 9.05 -11.87
CA LEU A 533 -21.27 9.20 -12.97
C LEU A 533 -20.26 10.34 -12.71
N LYS A 534 -19.01 10.16 -13.16
CA LYS A 534 -17.98 11.22 -13.14
C LYS A 534 -18.28 12.34 -14.15
N TYR A 535 -18.74 11.95 -15.33
CA TYR A 535 -19.14 12.82 -16.44
C TYR A 535 -20.28 12.18 -17.22
N GLN A 536 -21.05 13.01 -17.94
CA GLN A 536 -22.14 12.55 -18.78
C GLN A 536 -21.61 11.95 -20.09
N GLY A 537 -22.42 11.13 -20.77
CA GLY A 537 -22.10 10.58 -22.09
C GLY A 537 -21.75 9.09 -22.14
N LEU A 538 -21.70 8.40 -20.99
CA LEU A 538 -21.62 6.94 -20.95
C LEU A 538 -22.96 6.30 -21.35
N ASN A 539 -22.90 5.21 -22.10
CA ASN A 539 -24.08 4.39 -22.40
C ASN A 539 -24.30 3.28 -21.35
N GLY A 540 -25.43 2.58 -21.44
CA GLY A 540 -25.77 1.50 -20.49
C GLY A 540 -24.73 0.37 -20.43
N THR A 541 -24.08 0.04 -21.54
CA THR A 541 -23.01 -0.97 -21.58
C THR A 541 -21.80 -0.52 -20.77
N GLU A 542 -21.31 0.71 -20.99
CA GLU A 542 -20.14 1.25 -20.30
C GLU A 542 -20.38 1.37 -18.79
N ILE A 543 -21.59 1.77 -18.37
CA ILE A 543 -21.95 1.85 -16.94
C ILE A 543 -21.95 0.44 -16.31
N ALA A 544 -22.50 -0.56 -17.02
CA ALA A 544 -22.62 -1.92 -16.52
C ALA A 544 -21.27 -2.61 -16.27
N ILE A 545 -20.25 -2.33 -17.10
CA ILE A 545 -18.94 -3.01 -17.04
C ILE A 545 -17.79 -2.11 -16.60
N SER A 546 -18.06 -0.86 -16.20
CA SER A 546 -17.02 0.07 -15.74
C SER A 546 -16.36 -0.43 -14.46
N GLU A 547 -15.04 -0.49 -14.47
CA GLU A 547 -14.20 -0.99 -13.38
C GLU A 547 -13.67 0.14 -12.49
N SER A 548 -14.32 1.32 -12.50
CA SER A 548 -13.95 2.47 -11.66
C SER A 548 -13.67 2.06 -10.20
N GLN A 549 -12.60 2.60 -9.62
CA GLN A 549 -12.12 2.23 -8.29
C GLN A 549 -12.94 2.82 -7.12
N GLU A 550 -12.59 2.40 -5.90
CA GLU A 550 -13.11 2.90 -4.61
C GLU A 550 -14.64 2.82 -4.43
N ARG A 551 -15.25 1.76 -4.98
CA ARG A 551 -16.68 1.49 -4.85
C ARG A 551 -16.93 0.21 -4.06
N MET A 552 -18.02 0.21 -3.31
CA MET A 552 -18.54 -0.95 -2.58
C MET A 552 -20.04 -1.09 -2.81
N ALA A 553 -20.54 -2.32 -2.81
CA ALA A 553 -21.96 -2.61 -2.80
C ALA A 553 -22.34 -3.34 -1.51
N VAL A 554 -23.46 -2.93 -0.91
CA VAL A 554 -24.02 -3.56 0.29
C VAL A 554 -25.48 -3.92 0.09
N VAL A 555 -25.88 -5.06 0.65
CA VAL A 555 -27.26 -5.50 0.76
C VAL A 555 -27.76 -5.17 2.16
N VAL A 556 -28.84 -4.41 2.25
CA VAL A 556 -29.50 -4.03 3.50
C VAL A 556 -31.00 -4.32 3.42
N ARG A 557 -31.65 -4.43 4.57
CA ARG A 557 -33.12 -4.56 4.64
C ARG A 557 -33.78 -3.24 4.24
N PRO A 558 -35.00 -3.24 3.69
CA PRO A 558 -35.72 -2.02 3.32
C PRO A 558 -35.83 -0.99 4.45
N GLU A 559 -36.06 -1.44 5.68
CA GLU A 559 -36.17 -0.58 6.86
C GLU A 559 -34.83 0.04 7.32
N ASP A 560 -33.71 -0.54 6.91
CA ASP A 560 -32.35 -0.14 7.32
C ASP A 560 -31.71 0.87 6.34
N VAL A 561 -32.30 1.07 5.14
CA VAL A 561 -31.75 1.91 4.06
C VAL A 561 -31.45 3.33 4.52
N ASP A 562 -32.44 4.02 5.11
CA ASP A 562 -32.29 5.42 5.51
C ASP A 562 -31.22 5.59 6.59
N ALA A 563 -31.17 4.65 7.55
CA ALA A 563 -30.16 4.65 8.60
C ALA A 563 -28.76 4.47 8.02
N PHE A 564 -28.59 3.54 7.09
CA PHE A 564 -27.31 3.29 6.43
C PHE A 564 -26.82 4.52 5.64
N VAL A 565 -27.68 5.10 4.79
CA VAL A 565 -27.34 6.29 3.98
C VAL A 565 -26.98 7.49 4.86
N VAL A 566 -27.68 7.69 5.99
CA VAL A 566 -27.34 8.75 6.96
C VAL A 566 -25.93 8.55 7.54
N GLU A 567 -25.53 7.32 7.85
CA GLU A 567 -24.18 7.03 8.35
C GLU A 567 -23.11 7.19 7.27
N CYS A 568 -23.37 6.82 6.01
CA CYS A 568 -22.48 7.12 4.88
C CYS A 568 -22.23 8.63 4.74
N ASN A 569 -23.30 9.43 4.77
CA ASN A 569 -23.20 10.88 4.62
C ASN A 569 -22.40 11.54 5.76
N LYS A 570 -22.44 10.98 6.98
CA LYS A 570 -21.63 11.45 8.11
C LYS A 570 -20.13 11.24 7.89
N GLU A 571 -19.73 10.22 7.14
CA GLU A 571 -18.34 9.95 6.76
C GLU A 571 -17.95 10.59 5.41
N ASN A 572 -18.78 11.50 4.89
CA ASN A 572 -18.55 12.18 3.60
C ASN A 572 -18.51 11.23 2.38
N ILE A 573 -19.37 10.20 2.40
CA ILE A 573 -19.50 9.17 1.36
C ILE A 573 -20.85 9.33 0.67
N ASP A 574 -20.85 9.40 -0.66
CA ASP A 574 -22.07 9.33 -1.46
C ASP A 574 -22.58 7.88 -1.51
N ALA A 575 -23.88 7.69 -1.30
CA ALA A 575 -24.51 6.38 -1.21
C ALA A 575 -25.88 6.38 -1.90
N VAL A 576 -26.05 5.52 -2.90
CA VAL A 576 -27.22 5.51 -3.77
C VAL A 576 -27.81 4.10 -3.88
N VAL A 577 -29.14 4.00 -3.71
CA VAL A 577 -29.88 2.77 -3.97
C VAL A 577 -29.93 2.53 -5.47
N VAL A 578 -29.29 1.44 -5.93
CA VAL A 578 -29.14 1.14 -7.36
C VAL A 578 -29.86 -0.14 -7.79
N ALA A 579 -30.16 -1.05 -6.86
CA ALA A 579 -30.80 -2.32 -7.21
C ALA A 579 -31.69 -2.87 -6.08
N THR A 580 -32.54 -3.84 -6.44
CA THR A 580 -33.42 -4.57 -5.51
C THR A 580 -33.31 -6.06 -5.78
N VAL A 581 -33.27 -6.87 -4.72
CA VAL A 581 -33.25 -8.33 -4.80
C VAL A 581 -34.64 -8.83 -5.18
N THR A 582 -34.72 -9.75 -6.14
CA THR A 582 -35.98 -10.26 -6.71
C THR A 582 -36.11 -11.76 -6.54
N GLU A 583 -37.35 -12.27 -6.47
CA GLU A 583 -37.61 -13.72 -6.39
C GLU A 583 -37.19 -14.48 -7.67
N LYS A 584 -37.34 -13.86 -8.84
CA LYS A 584 -36.93 -14.45 -10.13
C LYS A 584 -35.39 -14.47 -10.15
N PRO A 585 -34.74 -15.64 -10.32
CA PRO A 585 -33.28 -15.76 -10.28
C PRO A 585 -32.65 -15.29 -11.61
N ASN A 586 -32.80 -14.02 -11.91
CA ASN A 586 -32.29 -13.36 -13.10
C ASN A 586 -31.47 -12.13 -12.70
N LEU A 587 -30.40 -11.88 -13.45
CA LEU A 587 -29.71 -10.59 -13.48
C LEU A 587 -30.42 -9.70 -14.51
N VAL A 588 -31.13 -8.68 -14.03
CA VAL A 588 -31.85 -7.73 -14.89
C VAL A 588 -31.23 -6.33 -14.75
N MET A 589 -30.97 -5.66 -15.88
CA MET A 589 -30.50 -4.27 -15.90
C MET A 589 -31.36 -3.40 -16.79
N HIS A 590 -31.77 -2.26 -16.26
CA HIS A 590 -32.54 -1.23 -16.95
C HIS A 590 -31.70 0.02 -17.19
N TRP A 591 -31.82 0.61 -18.38
CA TRP A 591 -31.20 1.87 -18.73
C TRP A 591 -32.09 2.66 -19.68
N ASN A 592 -32.33 3.95 -19.39
CA ASN A 592 -33.21 4.82 -20.18
C ASN A 592 -34.60 4.21 -20.54
N GLY A 593 -35.18 3.43 -19.63
CA GLY A 593 -36.50 2.80 -19.83
C GLY A 593 -36.50 1.51 -20.65
N GLU A 594 -35.34 1.02 -21.08
CA GLU A 594 -35.18 -0.27 -21.75
C GLU A 594 -34.48 -1.30 -20.86
N THR A 595 -34.87 -2.57 -20.98
CA THR A 595 -34.13 -3.70 -20.40
C THR A 595 -33.01 -4.09 -21.35
N ILE A 596 -31.76 -3.86 -20.92
CA ILE A 596 -30.58 -4.14 -21.74
C ILE A 596 -29.88 -5.44 -21.34
N VAL A 597 -30.16 -5.98 -20.15
CA VAL A 597 -29.72 -7.31 -19.68
C VAL A 597 -30.89 -8.02 -19.01
N ASP A 598 -31.17 -9.27 -19.39
CA ASP A 598 -32.07 -10.20 -18.67
C ASP A 598 -31.53 -11.64 -18.82
N LEU A 599 -30.62 -12.01 -17.93
CA LEU A 599 -29.93 -13.31 -17.96
C LEU A 599 -30.35 -14.17 -16.77
N GLU A 600 -30.74 -15.42 -17.03
CA GLU A 600 -31.03 -16.37 -15.94
C GLU A 600 -29.74 -16.74 -15.19
N ARG A 601 -29.78 -16.75 -13.86
CA ARG A 601 -28.62 -17.04 -13.00
C ARG A 601 -28.00 -18.39 -13.31
N ARG A 602 -28.84 -19.42 -13.52
CA ARG A 602 -28.38 -20.76 -13.91
C ARG A 602 -27.56 -20.79 -15.20
N PHE A 603 -27.79 -19.85 -16.12
CA PHE A 603 -27.04 -19.74 -17.37
C PHE A 603 -25.72 -19.01 -17.14
N LEU A 604 -25.73 -17.93 -16.36
CA LEU A 604 -24.49 -17.27 -15.93
C LEU A 604 -23.55 -18.27 -15.21
N ASP A 605 -24.11 -19.10 -14.32
CA ASP A 605 -23.39 -20.08 -13.51
C ASP A 605 -22.92 -21.33 -14.27
N THR A 606 -23.35 -21.55 -15.51
CA THR A 606 -22.70 -22.60 -16.33
C THR A 606 -21.22 -22.28 -16.46
N ASN A 607 -20.93 -20.98 -16.50
CA ASN A 607 -19.71 -20.41 -17.01
C ASN A 607 -19.49 -20.90 -18.46
N GLY A 608 -18.64 -20.33 -19.30
CA GLY A 608 -18.47 -20.85 -20.67
C GLY A 608 -18.17 -22.38 -20.78
N VAL A 609 -18.08 -22.85 -22.02
CA VAL A 609 -17.72 -24.24 -22.36
C VAL A 609 -16.41 -24.63 -21.69
N ARG A 610 -16.37 -25.79 -21.03
CA ARG A 610 -15.18 -26.25 -20.31
C ARG A 610 -14.07 -26.62 -21.29
N VAL A 611 -12.89 -26.07 -21.03
CA VAL A 611 -11.66 -26.40 -21.75
C VAL A 611 -11.04 -27.67 -21.17
N VAL A 612 -10.49 -28.52 -22.03
CA VAL A 612 -9.80 -29.77 -21.67
C VAL A 612 -8.40 -29.76 -22.27
N VAL A 613 -7.39 -30.04 -21.45
CA VAL A 613 -5.98 -30.13 -21.87
C VAL A 613 -5.30 -31.32 -21.20
N ASP A 614 -4.17 -31.75 -21.73
CA ASP A 614 -3.24 -32.62 -21.01
C ASP A 614 -2.19 -31.74 -20.30
N ALA A 615 -1.53 -32.26 -19.28
CA ALA A 615 -0.38 -31.63 -18.62
C ALA A 615 0.83 -32.55 -18.68
N LYS A 616 2.01 -31.99 -18.96
CA LYS A 616 3.28 -32.72 -19.03
C LYS A 616 4.34 -31.95 -18.27
N VAL A 617 4.87 -32.51 -17.20
CA VAL A 617 5.93 -31.86 -16.41
C VAL A 617 7.28 -32.06 -17.09
N VAL A 618 7.92 -30.96 -17.46
CA VAL A 618 9.25 -30.92 -18.07
C VAL A 618 10.16 -30.05 -17.22
N ASP A 619 11.29 -30.61 -16.79
CA ASP A 619 12.27 -29.85 -16.01
C ASP A 619 13.16 -28.99 -16.91
N LYS A 620 13.56 -27.82 -16.40
CA LYS A 620 14.65 -27.06 -17.00
C LYS A 620 15.99 -27.71 -16.69
N ASP A 621 16.90 -27.66 -17.66
CA ASP A 621 18.29 -28.09 -17.50
C ASP A 621 19.14 -26.97 -16.88
N VAL A 622 18.84 -26.65 -15.61
CA VAL A 622 19.59 -25.70 -14.79
C VAL A 622 20.14 -26.39 -13.54
N LYS A 623 21.25 -25.88 -13.03
CA LYS A 623 21.88 -26.38 -11.80
C LYS A 623 21.04 -26.01 -10.58
N LEU A 624 21.22 -26.76 -9.49
CA LEU A 624 20.67 -26.38 -8.20
C LEU A 624 21.25 -25.01 -7.81
N PRO A 625 20.42 -23.99 -7.54
CA PRO A 625 20.90 -22.67 -7.18
C PRO A 625 21.39 -22.63 -5.72
N GLU A 626 22.11 -21.57 -5.37
CA GLU A 626 22.58 -21.31 -4.00
C GLU A 626 23.53 -22.36 -3.39
N GLU A 627 24.10 -23.24 -4.21
CA GLU A 627 25.22 -24.11 -3.85
C GLU A 627 26.54 -23.31 -3.83
N ARG A 628 26.77 -22.60 -2.73
CA ARG A 628 27.99 -21.82 -2.51
C ARG A 628 28.91 -22.53 -1.53
N THR A 629 30.21 -22.50 -1.80
CA THR A 629 31.25 -22.94 -0.88
C THR A 629 32.22 -21.82 -0.57
N THR A 630 32.93 -21.94 0.56
CA THR A 630 33.97 -20.98 0.96
C THR A 630 35.11 -21.68 1.69
N SER A 631 36.18 -20.94 1.98
CA SER A 631 37.32 -21.41 2.78
C SER A 631 37.83 -20.30 3.70
N VAL A 632 38.77 -20.64 4.60
CA VAL A 632 39.43 -19.65 5.46
C VAL A 632 40.05 -18.52 4.65
N GLU A 633 40.60 -18.83 3.47
CA GLU A 633 41.27 -17.88 2.57
C GLU A 633 40.30 -16.97 1.81
N THR A 634 39.11 -17.45 1.45
CA THR A 634 38.15 -16.73 0.59
C THR A 634 36.95 -16.16 1.35
N LEU A 635 36.79 -16.48 2.64
CA LEU A 635 35.63 -16.15 3.46
C LEU A 635 35.14 -14.69 3.32
N GLU A 636 36.04 -13.71 3.46
CA GLU A 636 35.66 -12.29 3.33
C GLU A 636 35.16 -11.98 1.92
N ALA A 637 35.88 -12.41 0.88
CA ALA A 637 35.53 -12.14 -0.51
C ALA A 637 34.21 -12.79 -0.93
N ASP A 638 33.98 -14.04 -0.52
CA ASP A 638 32.75 -14.77 -0.83
C ASP A 638 31.55 -14.16 -0.10
N THR A 639 31.72 -13.76 1.16
CA THR A 639 30.68 -13.08 1.95
C THR A 639 30.31 -11.72 1.32
N LEU A 640 31.30 -10.92 0.93
CA LEU A 640 31.07 -9.64 0.25
C LEU A 640 30.34 -9.84 -1.09
N THR A 641 30.63 -10.93 -1.80
CA THR A 641 29.95 -11.29 -3.06
C THR A 641 28.48 -11.64 -2.83
N VAL A 642 28.18 -12.38 -1.76
CA VAL A 642 26.78 -12.66 -1.38
C VAL A 642 26.07 -11.36 -1.00
N LEU A 643 26.62 -10.56 -0.09
CA LEU A 643 25.97 -9.32 0.38
C LEU A 643 25.75 -8.27 -0.72
N SER A 644 26.57 -8.26 -1.78
CA SER A 644 26.43 -7.34 -2.92
C SER A 644 25.59 -7.88 -4.08
N ASN A 645 25.09 -9.12 -3.98
CA ASN A 645 24.15 -9.67 -4.95
C ASN A 645 22.79 -8.98 -4.83
N LEU A 646 22.12 -8.67 -5.94
CA LEU A 646 20.84 -7.97 -5.96
C LEU A 646 19.75 -8.57 -5.03
N ASN A 647 19.69 -9.91 -4.93
CA ASN A 647 18.74 -10.61 -4.07
C ASN A 647 19.22 -10.75 -2.62
N HIS A 648 20.33 -10.14 -2.23
CA HIS A 648 20.87 -10.19 -0.87
C HIS A 648 21.22 -8.79 -0.35
N ALA A 649 21.50 -7.85 -1.25
CA ALA A 649 21.76 -6.45 -0.94
C ALA A 649 20.56 -5.75 -0.26
N SER A 650 20.89 -4.70 0.48
CA SER A 650 19.95 -3.85 1.18
C SER A 650 18.98 -3.21 0.20
N GLN A 651 17.70 -3.25 0.56
CA GLN A 651 16.63 -2.53 -0.12
C GLN A 651 16.06 -1.42 0.78
N LYS A 652 16.88 -0.88 1.70
CA LYS A 652 16.47 0.14 2.67
C LYS A 652 15.84 1.37 2.01
N GLY A 653 16.47 1.93 0.97
CA GLY A 653 15.94 3.10 0.28
C GLY A 653 14.55 2.87 -0.34
N LEU A 654 14.29 1.64 -0.84
CA LEU A 654 12.97 1.23 -1.30
C LEU A 654 11.97 1.13 -0.14
N GLN A 655 12.37 0.58 1.01
CA GLN A 655 11.49 0.38 2.16
C GLN A 655 11.09 1.71 2.84
N THR A 656 11.98 2.71 2.85
CA THR A 656 11.76 3.97 3.58
C THR A 656 10.72 4.90 2.97
N ILE A 657 10.14 4.60 1.81
CA ILE A 657 9.03 5.40 1.25
C ILE A 657 7.65 4.94 1.75
N PHE A 658 7.58 3.79 2.43
CA PHE A 658 6.35 3.19 2.92
C PHE A 658 6.14 3.51 4.39
N ASP A 659 4.97 4.05 4.77
CA ASP A 659 4.64 4.30 6.17
C ASP A 659 4.56 2.97 6.94
N CYS A 660 5.41 2.85 7.95
CA CYS A 660 5.55 1.66 8.78
C CYS A 660 5.02 1.87 10.20
N SER A 661 4.37 2.99 10.51
CA SER A 661 4.07 3.41 11.89
C SER A 661 2.63 3.84 12.15
N VAL A 662 1.90 4.23 11.10
CA VAL A 662 0.47 4.61 11.19
C VAL A 662 -0.38 3.48 11.77
N GLY A 663 -1.41 3.82 12.55
CA GLY A 663 -2.30 2.85 13.19
C GLY A 663 -1.88 2.45 14.60
N ARG A 664 -0.74 2.96 15.10
CA ARG A 664 -0.22 2.69 16.45
C ARG A 664 -0.18 1.19 16.75
N SER A 665 0.37 0.40 15.81
CA SER A 665 0.32 -1.07 15.87
C SER A 665 1.66 -1.77 15.64
N THR A 666 2.67 -1.09 15.10
CA THR A 666 3.93 -1.72 14.65
C THR A 666 4.80 -2.20 15.80
N ILE A 667 4.92 -3.51 15.96
CA ILE A 667 5.73 -4.12 17.03
C ILE A 667 7.21 -4.09 16.66
N ASN A 668 7.54 -4.54 15.45
CA ASN A 668 8.89 -4.45 14.90
C ASN A 668 8.90 -3.46 13.74
N HIS A 669 9.75 -2.44 13.83
CA HIS A 669 10.10 -1.62 12.67
C HIS A 669 10.69 -2.52 11.57
N PRO A 670 10.46 -2.27 10.27
CA PRO A 670 10.91 -3.18 9.19
C PRO A 670 12.43 -3.42 9.16
N LEU A 671 13.18 -2.44 9.67
CA LEU A 671 14.63 -2.46 9.78
C LEU A 671 15.04 -2.24 11.24
N GLY A 672 15.57 -3.27 11.88
CA GLY A 672 15.91 -3.29 13.30
C GLY A 672 17.24 -2.62 13.65
N GLY A 673 17.36 -2.30 14.95
CA GLY A 673 18.50 -1.66 15.58
C GLY A 673 18.60 -0.15 15.40
N ARG A 674 19.52 0.49 16.13
CA ARG A 674 19.73 1.95 16.13
C ARG A 674 20.02 2.51 14.74
N TYR A 675 20.75 1.76 13.91
CA TYR A 675 21.11 2.14 12.54
C TYR A 675 20.05 1.75 11.50
N GLN A 676 19.04 0.96 11.90
CA GLN A 676 17.95 0.51 11.03
C GLN A 676 18.50 -0.16 9.77
N LEU A 677 19.27 -1.25 9.96
CA LEU A 677 19.97 -1.96 8.88
C LEU A 677 19.65 -3.46 8.81
N THR A 678 19.13 -4.06 9.89
CA THR A 678 18.82 -5.49 9.91
C THR A 678 17.36 -5.73 9.51
N PRO A 679 17.06 -6.35 8.36
CA PRO A 679 15.68 -6.62 7.96
C PRO A 679 14.97 -7.59 8.91
N THR A 680 13.69 -7.36 9.20
CA THR A 680 12.88 -8.27 10.02
C THR A 680 12.43 -9.52 9.25
N GLU A 681 12.05 -10.58 9.97
CA GLU A 681 11.59 -11.83 9.34
C GLU A 681 10.17 -11.75 8.77
N ALA A 682 9.30 -10.95 9.39
CA ALA A 682 7.87 -10.87 9.11
C ALA A 682 7.31 -9.47 9.39
N SER A 683 6.14 -9.19 8.81
CA SER A 683 5.30 -8.03 9.16
C SER A 683 4.55 -8.35 10.46
N VAL A 684 4.66 -7.51 11.50
CA VAL A 684 4.07 -7.77 12.83
C VAL A 684 3.34 -6.56 13.39
N GLN A 685 2.03 -6.69 13.59
CA GLN A 685 1.14 -5.59 13.96
C GLN A 685 0.22 -6.01 15.11
N LYS A 686 0.09 -5.18 16.16
CA LYS A 686 -0.99 -5.35 17.15
C LYS A 686 -2.35 -5.26 16.46
N LEU A 687 -3.33 -6.01 16.96
CA LEU A 687 -4.68 -5.93 16.41
C LEU A 687 -5.31 -4.56 16.65
N PRO A 688 -6.13 -4.06 15.72
CA PRO A 688 -6.72 -2.73 15.81
C PRO A 688 -7.94 -2.79 16.74
N VAL A 689 -7.74 -2.95 18.04
CA VAL A 689 -8.81 -2.79 19.04
C VAL A 689 -9.22 -1.31 19.13
N GLN A 690 -10.50 -0.99 19.21
CA GLN A 690 -10.95 0.42 19.27
C GLN A 690 -10.66 1.05 20.62
N HIS A 691 -10.94 0.29 21.68
CA HIS A 691 -10.75 0.70 23.07
C HIS A 691 -9.89 -0.32 23.80
N GLY A 692 -9.22 0.13 24.86
CA GLY A 692 -8.33 -0.71 25.66
C GLY A 692 -6.98 -1.00 24.99
N VAL A 693 -6.20 -1.87 25.63
CA VAL A 693 -4.89 -2.34 25.17
C VAL A 693 -4.99 -3.81 24.82
N THR A 694 -4.34 -4.20 23.72
CA THR A 694 -4.19 -5.61 23.33
C THR A 694 -2.71 -6.00 23.28
N HIS A 695 -2.45 -7.25 23.65
CA HIS A 695 -1.18 -7.92 23.38
C HIS A 695 -1.27 -8.91 22.21
N THR A 696 -2.45 -9.13 21.64
CA THR A 696 -2.61 -9.98 20.45
C THR A 696 -2.10 -9.24 19.22
N ALA A 697 -1.23 -9.90 18.45
CA ALA A 697 -0.66 -9.38 17.22
C ALA A 697 -0.91 -10.33 16.06
N SER A 698 -1.08 -9.79 14.85
CA SER A 698 -1.02 -10.54 13.60
C SER A 698 0.43 -10.57 13.09
N VAL A 699 0.82 -11.72 12.57
CA VAL A 699 2.13 -11.95 11.95
C VAL A 699 1.89 -12.47 10.54
N MET A 700 2.46 -11.78 9.54
CA MET A 700 2.43 -12.17 8.14
C MET A 700 3.85 -12.33 7.62
N ALA A 701 4.17 -13.51 7.12
CA ALA A 701 5.45 -13.83 6.51
C ALA A 701 5.25 -14.38 5.09
N GLN A 702 6.28 -14.28 4.26
CA GLN A 702 6.27 -14.82 2.90
C GLN A 702 7.49 -15.69 2.63
N GLY A 703 7.37 -16.60 1.66
CA GLY A 703 8.49 -17.32 1.09
C GLY A 703 8.40 -17.39 -0.43
N PHE A 704 9.55 -17.19 -1.09
CA PHE A 704 9.72 -17.28 -2.54
C PHE A 704 11.20 -17.10 -2.93
N ASN A 705 11.65 -17.89 -3.90
CA ASN A 705 12.92 -17.66 -4.61
C ASN A 705 12.78 -18.02 -6.10
N PRO A 706 12.98 -17.07 -7.03
CA PRO A 706 12.74 -17.29 -8.46
C PRO A 706 13.71 -18.31 -9.08
N TYR A 707 14.94 -18.42 -8.59
CA TYR A 707 15.93 -19.38 -9.12
C TYR A 707 15.63 -20.81 -8.66
N VAL A 708 15.15 -20.99 -7.42
CA VAL A 708 14.72 -22.31 -6.94
C VAL A 708 13.47 -22.76 -7.69
N ALA A 709 12.52 -21.85 -7.92
CA ALA A 709 11.31 -22.15 -8.67
C ALA A 709 11.58 -22.41 -10.16
N GLU A 710 12.59 -21.77 -10.75
CA GLU A 710 13.07 -22.09 -12.10
C GLU A 710 13.74 -23.47 -12.17
N TRP A 711 14.54 -23.83 -11.15
CA TRP A 711 15.20 -25.12 -11.07
C TRP A 711 14.21 -26.29 -10.94
N SER A 712 13.20 -26.11 -10.10
CA SER A 712 12.10 -27.05 -9.94
C SER A 712 10.89 -26.34 -9.36
N PRO A 713 9.78 -26.17 -10.12
CA PRO A 713 8.57 -25.56 -9.59
C PRO A 713 8.03 -26.28 -8.35
N TYR A 714 8.15 -27.62 -8.31
CA TYR A 714 7.79 -28.45 -7.16
C TYR A 714 8.58 -28.07 -5.89
N HIS A 715 9.91 -28.01 -5.98
CA HIS A 715 10.73 -27.66 -4.82
C HIS A 715 10.61 -26.17 -4.48
N GLY A 716 10.50 -25.29 -5.47
CA GLY A 716 10.28 -23.85 -5.26
C GLY A 716 9.05 -23.59 -4.40
N ALA A 717 7.92 -24.24 -4.72
CA ALA A 717 6.70 -24.13 -3.93
C ALA A 717 6.84 -24.75 -2.52
N ALA A 718 7.46 -25.92 -2.39
CA ALA A 718 7.67 -26.55 -1.09
C ALA A 718 8.56 -25.69 -0.17
N TYR A 719 9.68 -25.18 -0.70
CA TYR A 719 10.58 -24.31 0.04
C TYR A 719 9.98 -22.94 0.33
N ALA A 720 9.08 -22.41 -0.50
CA ALA A 720 8.33 -21.19 -0.20
C ALA A 720 7.49 -21.36 1.09
N VAL A 721 6.76 -22.47 1.24
CA VAL A 721 5.99 -22.77 2.46
C VAL A 721 6.92 -22.96 3.66
N ILE A 722 8.05 -23.65 3.49
CA ILE A 722 9.06 -23.85 4.54
C ILE A 722 9.66 -22.51 4.99
N GLU A 723 10.06 -21.64 4.06
CA GLU A 723 10.65 -20.33 4.36
C GLU A 723 9.65 -19.44 5.12
N ALA A 724 8.43 -19.32 4.61
CA ALA A 724 7.38 -18.55 5.27
C ALA A 724 7.15 -19.05 6.70
N THR A 725 7.08 -20.37 6.89
CA THR A 725 6.91 -20.98 8.22
C THR A 725 8.12 -20.72 9.12
N ALA A 726 9.35 -20.89 8.63
CA ALA A 726 10.58 -20.64 9.39
C ALA A 726 10.64 -19.18 9.88
N ARG A 727 10.24 -18.22 9.04
CA ARG A 727 10.12 -16.80 9.41
C ARG A 727 9.10 -16.57 10.52
N LEU A 728 7.94 -17.22 10.45
CA LEU A 728 6.93 -17.16 11.53
C LEU A 728 7.50 -17.70 12.86
N VAL A 729 8.21 -18.83 12.83
CA VAL A 729 8.84 -19.40 14.05
C VAL A 729 9.92 -18.47 14.59
N ALA A 730 10.77 -17.91 13.72
CA ALA A 730 11.84 -16.98 14.09
C ALA A 730 11.31 -15.68 14.72
N ALA A 731 10.15 -15.20 14.25
CA ALA A 731 9.47 -14.03 14.80
C ALA A 731 8.74 -14.30 16.14
N GLY A 732 8.67 -15.56 16.61
CA GLY A 732 7.96 -15.94 17.84
C GLY A 732 6.45 -16.15 17.66
N ALA A 733 5.99 -16.39 16.43
CA ALA A 733 4.56 -16.58 16.13
C ALA A 733 4.08 -18.02 16.37
N ASN A 734 2.76 -18.21 16.50
CA ASN A 734 2.17 -19.54 16.62
C ASN A 734 2.09 -20.24 15.26
N TRP A 735 3.23 -20.70 14.76
CA TRP A 735 3.37 -21.30 13.44
C TRP A 735 2.41 -22.48 13.17
N SER A 736 2.06 -23.27 14.20
CA SER A 736 1.13 -24.41 14.09
C SER A 736 -0.31 -24.00 13.74
N LYS A 737 -0.64 -22.73 13.91
CA LYS A 737 -1.92 -22.11 13.56
C LYS A 737 -1.83 -21.24 12.31
N ALA A 738 -0.72 -21.31 11.56
CA ALA A 738 -0.60 -20.58 10.31
C ALA A 738 -1.62 -21.06 9.28
N ARG A 739 -2.14 -20.10 8.53
CA ARG A 739 -2.98 -20.32 7.36
C ARG A 739 -2.33 -19.64 6.18
N PHE A 740 -2.37 -20.31 5.04
CA PHE A 740 -1.71 -19.82 3.85
C PHE A 740 -2.70 -19.22 2.84
N SER A 741 -2.19 -18.24 2.10
CA SER A 741 -2.73 -17.81 0.83
C SER A 741 -1.60 -17.82 -0.20
N TYR A 742 -1.86 -18.37 -1.38
CA TYR A 742 -0.83 -18.52 -2.43
C TYR A 742 -1.04 -17.52 -3.56
N GLN A 743 0.07 -17.07 -4.14
CA GLN A 743 0.06 -16.29 -5.38
C GLN A 743 0.79 -17.05 -6.47
N GLU A 744 0.06 -17.44 -7.50
CA GLU A 744 0.60 -18.09 -8.68
C GLU A 744 0.85 -17.09 -9.81
N TYR A 745 2.03 -17.15 -10.42
CA TYR A 745 2.36 -16.37 -11.62
C TYR A 745 3.21 -17.18 -12.59
N PHE A 746 2.64 -17.46 -13.77
CA PHE A 746 3.27 -18.32 -14.77
C PHE A 746 3.18 -17.69 -16.16
N GLU A 747 3.92 -18.28 -17.09
CA GLU A 747 3.81 -17.98 -18.51
C GLU A 747 2.41 -18.27 -19.05
N ARG A 748 2.11 -17.81 -20.26
CA ARG A 748 0.83 -18.04 -20.91
C ARG A 748 0.64 -19.51 -21.29
N MET A 749 -0.45 -20.13 -20.84
CA MET A 749 -0.65 -21.59 -20.94
C MET A 749 -1.02 -22.13 -22.35
N ASP A 750 -1.62 -21.32 -23.23
CA ASP A 750 -2.00 -21.59 -24.64
C ASP A 750 -2.41 -23.02 -25.06
N LYS A 751 -3.01 -23.79 -24.15
CA LYS A 751 -3.42 -25.20 -24.31
C LYS A 751 -2.25 -26.16 -24.62
N GLN A 752 -1.00 -25.76 -24.36
CA GLN A 752 0.17 -26.63 -24.48
C GLN A 752 0.43 -27.40 -23.18
N ALA A 753 0.54 -28.72 -23.29
CA ALA A 753 0.65 -29.59 -22.11
C ALA A 753 1.88 -29.29 -21.23
N GLU A 754 3.01 -28.91 -21.85
CA GLU A 754 4.25 -28.63 -21.13
C GLU A 754 4.17 -27.38 -20.26
N ARG A 755 3.36 -26.39 -20.67
CA ARG A 755 3.14 -25.16 -19.90
C ARG A 755 2.29 -25.42 -18.67
N PHE A 756 1.21 -26.19 -18.82
CA PHE A 756 0.39 -26.65 -17.67
C PHE A 756 1.17 -27.54 -16.70
N GLY A 757 2.25 -28.19 -17.14
CA GLY A 757 3.11 -28.97 -16.26
C GLY A 757 3.78 -28.16 -15.14
N GLN A 758 4.09 -26.88 -15.38
CA GLN A 758 4.76 -26.02 -14.40
C GLN A 758 3.87 -25.71 -13.17
N PRO A 759 2.64 -25.17 -13.31
CA PRO A 759 1.75 -24.96 -12.18
C PRO A 759 1.32 -26.28 -11.52
N VAL A 760 1.15 -27.38 -12.28
CA VAL A 760 0.91 -28.71 -11.69
C VAL A 760 2.05 -29.10 -10.75
N ALA A 761 3.31 -28.99 -11.20
CA ALA A 761 4.46 -29.31 -10.37
C ALA A 761 4.54 -28.42 -9.12
N ALA A 762 4.31 -27.11 -9.26
CA ALA A 762 4.30 -26.17 -8.13
C ALA A 762 3.19 -26.48 -7.11
N LEU A 763 1.96 -26.71 -7.57
CA LEU A 763 0.84 -27.02 -6.68
C LEU A 763 1.06 -28.35 -5.95
N LEU A 764 1.57 -29.39 -6.63
CA LEU A 764 1.95 -30.63 -5.97
C LEU A 764 3.05 -30.40 -4.92
N GLY A 765 4.05 -29.59 -5.20
CA GLY A 765 5.08 -29.20 -4.23
C GLY A 765 4.50 -28.52 -2.99
N SER A 766 3.55 -27.60 -3.20
CA SER A 766 2.83 -26.95 -2.11
C SER A 766 1.98 -27.96 -1.30
N ILE A 767 1.31 -28.91 -1.96
CA ILE A 767 0.50 -29.95 -1.31
C ILE A 767 1.39 -30.82 -0.42
N GLU A 768 2.56 -31.22 -0.91
CA GLU A 768 3.50 -31.99 -0.09
C GLU A 768 3.90 -31.23 1.17
N ALA A 769 4.30 -29.96 1.03
CA ALA A 769 4.68 -29.14 2.19
C ALA A 769 3.52 -28.94 3.17
N GLN A 770 2.31 -28.70 2.67
CA GLN A 770 1.10 -28.57 3.50
C GLN A 770 0.82 -29.85 4.28
N ILE A 771 0.87 -31.03 3.64
CA ILE A 771 0.70 -32.34 4.29
C ILE A 771 1.79 -32.55 5.35
N GLN A 772 3.04 -32.28 4.99
CA GLN A 772 4.18 -32.55 5.86
C GLN A 772 4.18 -31.67 7.11
N LEU A 773 3.81 -30.39 6.98
CA LEU A 773 3.79 -29.42 8.09
C LEU A 773 2.44 -29.33 8.81
N GLY A 774 1.36 -29.82 8.20
CA GLY A 774 -0.01 -29.71 8.74
C GLY A 774 -0.58 -28.29 8.65
N LEU A 775 -0.19 -27.51 7.64
CA LEU A 775 -0.55 -26.09 7.51
C LEU A 775 -1.32 -25.84 6.22
N PRO A 776 -2.64 -25.67 6.26
CA PRO A 776 -3.45 -25.56 5.06
C PRO A 776 -3.42 -24.16 4.43
N SER A 777 -3.46 -24.13 3.09
CA SER A 777 -3.89 -22.95 2.33
C SER A 777 -5.41 -22.84 2.32
N ILE A 778 -5.93 -21.64 2.56
CA ILE A 778 -7.36 -21.33 2.62
C ILE A 778 -7.78 -20.25 1.63
N GLY A 779 -6.84 -19.77 0.79
CA GLY A 779 -7.11 -18.85 -0.29
C GLY A 779 -5.91 -18.69 -1.23
N GLY A 780 -6.05 -17.82 -2.20
CA GLY A 780 -5.00 -17.53 -3.16
C GLY A 780 -5.51 -16.71 -4.34
N LYS A 781 -4.60 -16.43 -5.27
CA LYS A 781 -4.88 -15.71 -6.51
C LYS A 781 -3.87 -16.14 -7.57
N ASP A 782 -4.32 -16.24 -8.81
CA ASP A 782 -3.48 -16.67 -9.93
C ASP A 782 -3.41 -15.65 -11.08
N SER A 783 -2.29 -15.69 -11.81
CA SER A 783 -2.04 -14.89 -13.00
C SER A 783 -1.30 -15.74 -14.05
N MET A 784 -1.95 -16.04 -15.17
CA MET A 784 -1.44 -16.94 -16.22
C MET A 784 -1.03 -16.21 -17.50
N SER A 785 -0.52 -14.97 -17.37
CA SER A 785 -0.24 -14.05 -18.49
C SER A 785 1.21 -13.55 -18.54
N GLY A 786 2.15 -14.24 -17.88
CA GLY A 786 3.55 -13.84 -17.75
C GLY A 786 4.42 -14.09 -18.99
N THR A 787 3.98 -13.64 -20.16
CA THR A 787 4.71 -13.79 -21.43
C THR A 787 4.70 -12.48 -22.20
N PHE A 788 5.86 -12.07 -22.72
CA PHE A 788 6.03 -10.97 -23.66
C PHE A 788 6.91 -11.43 -24.81
N GLU A 789 6.34 -11.51 -26.02
CA GLU A 789 7.00 -12.11 -27.19
C GLU A 789 7.63 -13.48 -26.85
N GLU A 790 8.95 -13.63 -26.95
CA GLU A 790 9.68 -14.86 -26.62
C GLU A 790 10.08 -14.99 -25.14
N LEU A 791 9.89 -13.95 -24.33
CA LEU A 791 10.29 -13.92 -22.93
C LEU A 791 9.16 -14.44 -22.04
N THR A 792 9.53 -15.23 -21.04
CA THR A 792 8.60 -15.75 -20.03
C THR A 792 9.10 -15.45 -18.62
N VAL A 793 8.14 -15.20 -17.71
CA VAL A 793 8.44 -15.04 -16.28
C VAL A 793 8.94 -16.35 -15.69
N PRO A 794 9.76 -16.32 -14.61
CA PRO A 794 10.08 -17.53 -13.89
C PRO A 794 8.78 -18.15 -13.31
N PRO A 795 8.68 -19.50 -13.24
CA PRO A 795 7.60 -20.17 -12.53
C PRO A 795 7.50 -19.60 -11.11
N THR A 796 6.32 -19.16 -10.69
CA THR A 796 6.19 -18.43 -9.42
C THR A 796 5.01 -18.96 -8.61
N LEU A 797 5.30 -19.40 -7.39
CA LEU A 797 4.35 -19.58 -6.30
C LEU A 797 4.92 -18.88 -5.07
N VAL A 798 4.30 -17.78 -4.66
CA VAL A 798 4.64 -17.07 -3.42
C VAL A 798 3.71 -17.55 -2.32
N ALA A 799 4.28 -18.01 -1.20
CA ALA A 799 3.51 -18.48 -0.06
C ALA A 799 3.37 -17.37 1.00
N PHE A 800 2.16 -16.89 1.28
CA PHE A 800 1.90 -15.95 2.36
C PHE A 800 1.29 -16.68 3.57
N GLY A 801 2.04 -16.77 4.66
CA GLY A 801 1.59 -17.40 5.91
C GLY A 801 1.17 -16.34 6.92
N VAL A 802 -0.06 -16.46 7.43
CA VAL A 802 -0.64 -15.54 8.44
C VAL A 802 -1.02 -16.31 9.70
N THR A 803 -0.65 -15.76 10.87
CA THR A 803 -1.07 -16.26 12.17
C THR A 803 -1.04 -15.17 13.23
N THR A 804 -1.22 -15.54 14.49
CA THR A 804 -1.15 -14.62 15.64
C THR A 804 0.07 -14.87 16.52
N ALA A 805 0.46 -13.85 17.27
CA ALA A 805 1.49 -13.90 18.31
C ALA A 805 1.06 -13.07 19.54
N ASP A 806 1.70 -13.33 20.67
CA ASP A 806 1.71 -12.39 21.80
C ASP A 806 2.82 -11.37 21.54
N SER A 807 2.45 -10.09 21.45
CA SER A 807 3.37 -8.98 21.18
C SER A 807 4.62 -8.94 22.08
N ARG A 808 4.55 -9.50 23.29
CA ARG A 808 5.66 -9.51 24.26
C ARG A 808 6.72 -10.58 23.97
N ASN A 809 6.37 -11.56 23.13
CA ASN A 809 7.23 -12.68 22.75
C ASN A 809 7.77 -12.53 21.32
N VAL A 810 7.45 -11.43 20.64
CA VAL A 810 7.92 -11.18 19.28
C VAL A 810 9.41 -10.91 19.30
N LEU A 811 10.15 -11.58 18.41
CA LEU A 811 11.59 -11.46 18.28
C LEU A 811 11.97 -10.68 17.01
N SER A 812 13.19 -10.14 16.99
CA SER A 812 13.79 -9.54 15.80
C SER A 812 15.25 -10.00 15.63
N PRO A 813 15.85 -9.86 14.43
CA PRO A 813 17.12 -10.55 14.13
C PRO A 813 18.40 -9.89 14.64
N GLU A 814 18.40 -8.59 14.91
CA GLU A 814 19.62 -7.85 15.25
C GLU A 814 20.11 -8.16 16.66
N PHE A 815 21.44 -8.28 16.82
CA PHE A 815 22.04 -8.46 18.14
C PHE A 815 21.74 -7.27 19.05
N LYS A 816 21.29 -7.56 20.27
CA LYS A 816 20.76 -6.56 21.21
C LYS A 816 21.79 -6.09 22.24
N ALA A 817 22.70 -6.97 22.63
CA ALA A 817 23.68 -6.72 23.66
C ALA A 817 25.00 -7.46 23.39
N VAL A 818 26.07 -6.98 24.02
CA VAL A 818 27.42 -7.59 24.00
C VAL A 818 27.50 -8.73 25.01
N GLY A 819 28.19 -9.81 24.67
CA GLY A 819 28.42 -10.96 25.55
C GLY A 819 27.26 -11.97 25.61
N GLU A 820 26.25 -11.82 24.76
CA GLU A 820 25.17 -12.82 24.63
C GLU A 820 25.67 -14.06 23.90
N ASN A 821 25.19 -15.23 24.31
CA ASN A 821 25.55 -16.49 23.68
C ASN A 821 24.83 -16.61 22.34
N ILE A 822 25.57 -16.96 21.29
CA ILE A 822 25.05 -17.18 19.94
C ILE A 822 24.89 -18.69 19.73
N TYR A 823 23.69 -19.10 19.34
CA TYR A 823 23.31 -20.47 19.07
C TYR A 823 22.95 -20.66 17.61
N TYR A 824 23.21 -21.86 17.11
CA TYR A 824 22.89 -22.26 15.75
C TYR A 824 22.15 -23.60 15.73
N ILE A 825 21.03 -23.64 15.02
CA ILE A 825 20.32 -24.86 14.66
C ILE A 825 20.42 -24.99 13.13
N PRO A 826 21.23 -25.94 12.61
CA PRO A 826 21.41 -26.11 11.18
C PRO A 826 20.09 -26.43 10.45
N GLY A 827 19.90 -25.80 9.30
CA GLY A 827 18.76 -26.05 8.43
C GLY A 827 18.99 -27.21 7.46
N HIS A 828 17.97 -27.50 6.65
CA HIS A 828 18.08 -28.41 5.52
C HIS A 828 18.62 -27.66 4.30
N ALA A 829 19.79 -28.08 3.79
CA ALA A 829 20.33 -27.55 2.55
C ALA A 829 19.37 -27.82 1.38
N LEU A 830 19.36 -26.95 0.37
CA LEU A 830 18.54 -27.22 -0.82
C LEU A 830 18.95 -28.57 -1.44
N ALA A 831 17.98 -29.45 -1.63
CA ALA A 831 18.18 -30.78 -2.17
C ALA A 831 16.95 -31.28 -2.94
N THR A 832 17.14 -32.36 -3.69
CA THR A 832 16.09 -33.07 -4.44
C THR A 832 15.13 -33.87 -3.55
N GLU A 833 15.54 -34.16 -2.32
CA GLU A 833 14.73 -34.84 -1.30
C GLU A 833 14.73 -33.93 -0.08
N ILE A 834 13.55 -33.44 0.30
CA ILE A 834 13.40 -32.49 1.41
C ILE A 834 13.26 -33.27 2.71
N ASP A 835 14.14 -33.01 3.69
CA ASP A 835 14.03 -33.60 5.03
C ASP A 835 13.04 -32.81 5.90
N PHE A 836 11.75 -33.08 5.68
CA PHE A 836 10.68 -32.47 6.46
C PHE A 836 10.71 -32.85 7.95
N ASP A 837 11.28 -34.00 8.31
CA ASP A 837 11.36 -34.43 9.71
C ASP A 837 12.39 -33.62 10.49
N LEU A 838 13.55 -33.35 9.88
CA LEU A 838 14.52 -32.39 10.42
C LEU A 838 13.90 -31.00 10.57
N ILE A 839 13.23 -30.48 9.53
CA ILE A 839 12.63 -29.15 9.53
C ILE A 839 11.57 -29.01 10.64
N LYS A 840 10.64 -29.96 10.75
CA LYS A 840 9.63 -29.99 11.82
C LYS A 840 10.26 -30.07 13.20
N LYS A 841 11.28 -30.91 13.36
CA LYS A 841 12.01 -31.05 14.61
C LYS A 841 12.67 -29.74 15.00
N ASN A 842 13.29 -29.03 14.06
CA ASN A 842 13.89 -27.72 14.31
C ASN A 842 12.84 -26.67 14.71
N PHE A 843 11.69 -26.63 14.03
CA PHE A 843 10.59 -25.72 14.39
C PHE A 843 10.08 -25.98 15.81
N ALA A 844 9.79 -27.24 16.14
CA ALA A 844 9.35 -27.62 17.48
C ALA A 844 10.43 -27.39 18.56
N GLN A 845 11.69 -27.67 18.23
CA GLN A 845 12.83 -27.43 19.13
C GLN A 845 12.97 -25.93 19.41
N PHE A 846 12.95 -25.08 18.38
CA PHE A 846 13.12 -23.65 18.57
C PHE A 846 11.92 -23.01 19.29
N GLU A 847 10.69 -23.45 19.00
CA GLU A 847 9.51 -23.04 19.78
C GLU A 847 9.64 -23.44 21.27
N ALA A 848 10.14 -24.64 21.57
CA ALA A 848 10.36 -25.08 22.94
C ALA A 848 11.44 -24.25 23.65
N LEU A 849 12.52 -23.89 22.94
CA LEU A 849 13.59 -23.03 23.46
C LEU A 849 13.08 -21.63 23.79
N GLN A 850 12.29 -21.03 22.91
CA GLN A 850 11.67 -19.72 23.15
C GLN A 850 10.77 -19.70 24.38
N LYS A 851 10.09 -20.82 24.69
CA LYS A 851 9.27 -20.95 25.90
C LYS A 851 10.09 -21.19 27.16
N ALA A 852 11.23 -21.87 27.04
CA ALA A 852 12.04 -22.32 28.17
C ALA A 852 13.13 -21.31 28.60
N HIS A 853 13.61 -20.49 27.68
CA HIS A 853 14.75 -19.60 27.85
C HIS A 853 14.44 -18.21 27.34
N LYS A 854 15.10 -17.20 27.91
CA LYS A 854 15.05 -15.84 27.36
C LYS A 854 15.86 -15.78 26.06
N VAL A 855 15.18 -15.78 24.91
CA VAL A 855 15.76 -15.47 23.60
C VAL A 855 15.66 -13.96 23.37
N THR A 856 16.73 -13.34 22.88
CA THR A 856 16.81 -11.86 22.71
C THR A 856 16.79 -11.42 21.26
N ALA A 857 17.37 -12.21 20.35
CA ALA A 857 17.27 -12.03 18.91
C ALA A 857 17.22 -13.38 18.20
N ALA A 858 16.53 -13.44 17.06
CA ALA A 858 16.42 -14.66 16.27
C ALA A 858 16.20 -14.36 14.78
N SER A 859 16.79 -15.20 13.92
CA SER A 859 16.63 -15.15 12.47
C SER A 859 16.47 -16.56 11.90
N ALA A 860 15.69 -16.67 10.83
CA ALA A 860 15.65 -17.90 10.04
C ALA A 860 16.87 -17.93 9.10
N VAL A 861 17.54 -19.07 8.98
CA VAL A 861 18.57 -19.26 7.97
C VAL A 861 17.90 -19.44 6.60
N LYS A 862 18.43 -18.74 5.60
CA LYS A 862 17.82 -18.58 4.26
C LYS A 862 18.85 -18.87 3.18
N TYR A 863 18.78 -18.15 2.06
CA TYR A 863 19.52 -18.45 0.84
C TYR A 863 21.01 -18.06 0.87
N GLY A 864 21.45 -17.16 1.77
CA GLY A 864 22.88 -16.84 1.96
C GLY A 864 23.55 -17.63 3.09
N GLY A 865 22.85 -18.61 3.67
CA GLY A 865 23.36 -19.48 4.72
C GLY A 865 23.51 -18.81 6.09
N VAL A 866 24.17 -19.52 7.01
CA VAL A 866 24.38 -19.07 8.39
C VAL A 866 25.26 -17.82 8.44
N LEU A 867 26.20 -17.68 7.50
CA LEU A 867 27.13 -16.57 7.49
C LEU A 867 26.47 -15.24 7.11
N GLU A 868 25.56 -15.23 6.13
CA GLU A 868 24.72 -14.06 5.84
C GLU A 868 23.87 -13.69 7.07
N SER A 869 23.25 -14.69 7.71
CA SER A 869 22.38 -14.47 8.87
C SER A 869 23.14 -13.79 10.02
N LEU A 870 24.38 -14.25 10.29
CA LEU A 870 25.27 -13.64 11.27
C LEU A 870 25.70 -12.23 10.86
N ALA A 871 26.06 -12.00 9.59
CA ALA A 871 26.43 -10.67 9.11
C ALA A 871 25.28 -9.66 9.29
N LEU A 872 24.08 -10.00 8.81
CA LEU A 872 22.89 -9.15 8.94
C LEU A 872 22.54 -8.83 10.40
N ALA A 873 22.71 -9.80 11.32
CA ALA A 873 22.45 -9.61 12.74
C ALA A 873 23.39 -8.56 13.39
N THR A 874 24.59 -8.35 12.83
CA THR A 874 25.55 -7.36 13.36
C THR A 874 25.23 -5.92 12.98
N PHE A 875 24.49 -5.69 11.89
CA PHE A 875 24.36 -4.36 11.27
C PHE A 875 23.44 -3.41 12.06
N GLY A 876 22.30 -3.87 12.55
CA GLY A 876 21.28 -2.99 13.14
C GLY A 876 21.78 -2.16 14.32
N ASN A 877 22.64 -2.73 15.17
CA ASN A 877 23.20 -2.06 16.35
C ASN A 877 24.72 -1.87 16.29
N HIS A 878 25.37 -2.25 15.18
CA HIS A 878 26.83 -2.34 15.07
C HIS A 878 27.47 -3.16 16.21
N ILE A 879 26.85 -4.29 16.56
CA ILE A 879 27.35 -5.24 17.56
C ILE A 879 27.97 -6.40 16.79
N GLY A 880 29.27 -6.65 16.99
CA GLY A 880 29.96 -7.75 16.34
C GLY A 880 29.67 -9.11 16.96
N ALA A 881 30.40 -10.12 16.49
CA ALA A 881 30.34 -11.46 17.05
C ALA A 881 31.65 -12.21 16.84
N GLU A 882 31.96 -13.11 17.76
CA GLU A 882 32.99 -14.14 17.62
C GLU A 882 32.32 -15.50 17.62
N VAL A 883 32.48 -16.24 16.51
CA VAL A 883 31.84 -17.54 16.29
C VAL A 883 32.83 -18.58 15.76
N THR A 884 32.57 -19.83 16.12
CA THR A 884 33.18 -21.02 15.55
C THR A 884 32.12 -21.83 14.81
N LEU A 885 32.29 -21.97 13.50
CA LEU A 885 31.44 -22.77 12.62
C LEU A 885 32.21 -24.05 12.24
N PRO A 886 31.79 -25.24 12.70
CA PRO A 886 32.47 -26.49 12.37
C PRO A 886 32.50 -26.78 10.86
N GLU A 887 31.40 -26.47 10.16
CA GLU A 887 31.24 -26.67 8.72
C GLU A 887 31.40 -25.35 7.95
N LEU A 888 32.61 -24.78 7.99
CA LEU A 888 32.89 -23.51 7.31
C LEU A 888 32.65 -23.57 5.80
N GLU A 889 32.98 -24.70 5.16
CA GLU A 889 32.90 -24.87 3.71
C GLU A 889 31.49 -24.59 3.16
N THR A 890 30.45 -24.92 3.92
CA THR A 890 29.04 -24.80 3.53
C THR A 890 28.32 -23.63 4.24
N ALA A 891 29.06 -22.74 4.91
CA ALA A 891 28.47 -21.67 5.71
C ALA A 891 27.67 -20.63 4.90
N LEU A 892 27.92 -20.54 3.58
CA LEU A 892 27.19 -19.69 2.63
C LEU A 892 26.16 -20.46 1.77
N THR A 893 26.05 -21.79 1.96
CA THR A 893 25.05 -22.60 1.27
C THR A 893 23.66 -22.29 1.81
N ALA A 894 22.65 -22.21 0.94
CA ALA A 894 21.27 -22.05 1.36
C ALA A 894 20.81 -23.22 2.25
N GLN A 895 20.27 -22.91 3.43
CA GLN A 895 19.75 -23.90 4.37
C GLN A 895 18.44 -23.42 5.00
N LEU A 896 17.32 -24.09 4.74
CA LEU A 896 16.00 -23.67 5.23
C LEU A 896 15.54 -24.48 6.44
N GLY A 897 14.73 -23.86 7.31
CA GLY A 897 14.28 -24.50 8.54
C GLY A 897 15.33 -24.53 9.66
N GLY A 898 16.42 -23.78 9.51
CA GLY A 898 17.44 -23.53 10.54
C GLY A 898 17.28 -22.16 11.19
N PHE A 899 17.94 -21.97 12.34
CA PHE A 899 17.85 -20.74 13.13
C PHE A 899 19.19 -20.29 13.69
N VAL A 900 19.44 -18.99 13.65
CA VAL A 900 20.47 -18.32 14.46
C VAL A 900 19.77 -17.50 15.51
N PHE A 901 20.16 -17.62 16.77
CA PHE A 901 19.54 -16.85 17.84
C PHE A 901 20.52 -16.54 18.97
N THR A 902 20.15 -15.58 19.80
CA THR A 902 20.93 -15.14 20.96
C THR A 902 20.17 -15.34 22.26
N SER A 903 20.91 -15.61 23.33
CA SER A 903 20.39 -15.65 24.69
C SER A 903 21.46 -15.17 25.68
N PRO A 904 21.08 -14.40 26.71
CA PRO A 904 21.98 -14.13 27.85
C PRO A 904 22.21 -15.38 28.71
N GLU A 905 21.37 -16.41 28.56
CA GLU A 905 21.48 -17.68 29.29
C GLU A 905 22.37 -18.66 28.54
N GLU A 906 23.00 -19.58 29.27
CA GLU A 906 23.65 -20.74 28.66
C GLU A 906 22.65 -21.89 28.57
N ILE A 907 22.34 -22.29 27.33
CA ILE A 907 21.35 -23.31 27.00
C ILE A 907 22.05 -24.62 26.69
N ALA A 908 21.71 -25.67 27.45
CA ALA A 908 22.23 -27.02 27.22
C ALA A 908 21.48 -27.73 26.08
N GLY A 909 22.20 -28.57 25.30
CA GLY A 909 21.60 -29.41 24.26
C GLY A 909 21.34 -28.71 22.92
N VAL A 910 21.79 -27.46 22.77
CA VAL A 910 21.83 -26.72 21.50
C VAL A 910 23.27 -26.28 21.26
N GLU A 911 23.70 -26.25 20.00
CA GLU A 911 25.06 -25.85 19.66
C GLU A 911 25.26 -24.35 19.89
N LYS A 912 26.06 -24.01 20.91
CA LYS A 912 26.59 -22.66 21.11
C LYS A 912 27.78 -22.48 20.16
N ILE A 913 27.64 -21.59 19.20
CA ILE A 913 28.69 -21.30 18.22
C ILE A 913 29.57 -20.12 18.63
N GLY A 914 29.16 -19.27 19.57
CA GLY A 914 29.93 -18.08 19.89
C GLY A 914 29.28 -17.11 20.87
N GLN A 915 29.75 -15.87 20.85
CA GLN A 915 29.21 -14.74 21.62
C GLN A 915 29.24 -13.44 20.83
N THR A 916 28.33 -12.53 21.16
CA THR A 916 28.33 -11.16 20.62
C THR A 916 29.47 -10.33 21.22
N SER A 917 30.03 -9.39 20.45
CA SER A 917 31.19 -8.59 20.82
C SER A 917 30.92 -7.09 20.61
N ALA A 918 31.67 -6.25 21.33
CA ALA A 918 31.52 -4.79 21.25
C ALA A 918 32.12 -4.20 19.96
N ASP A 919 33.18 -4.82 19.43
CA ASP A 919 33.81 -4.38 18.19
C ASP A 919 32.91 -4.74 17.01
N PHE A 920 32.61 -3.78 16.13
CA PHE A 920 31.79 -4.04 14.93
C PHE A 920 32.58 -4.85 13.89
N THR A 921 32.69 -6.13 14.15
CA THR A 921 33.49 -7.11 13.40
C THR A 921 32.86 -8.47 13.61
N LEU A 922 32.81 -9.27 12.53
CA LEU A 922 32.40 -10.67 12.60
C LEU A 922 33.65 -11.56 12.51
N LEU A 923 34.05 -12.17 13.62
CA LEU A 923 35.18 -13.07 13.70
C LEU A 923 34.68 -14.51 13.56
N VAL A 924 35.05 -15.19 12.46
CA VAL A 924 34.59 -16.55 12.14
C VAL A 924 35.79 -17.48 12.02
N ASN A 925 35.89 -18.48 12.89
CA ASN A 925 37.02 -19.43 12.90
C ASN A 925 38.40 -18.75 12.91
N GLY A 926 38.51 -17.59 13.56
CA GLY A 926 39.73 -16.77 13.62
C GLY A 926 39.96 -15.84 12.42
N VAL A 927 39.09 -15.85 11.41
CA VAL A 927 39.13 -14.91 10.27
C VAL A 927 38.33 -13.67 10.61
N LYS A 928 38.99 -12.51 10.59
CA LYS A 928 38.37 -11.22 10.89
C LYS A 928 37.65 -10.67 9.65
N LEU A 929 36.33 -10.61 9.69
CA LEU A 929 35.51 -9.92 8.70
C LEU A 929 35.18 -8.51 9.22
N ASP A 930 35.64 -7.49 8.52
CA ASP A 930 35.44 -6.10 8.91
C ASP A 930 33.97 -5.67 8.74
N GLY A 931 33.32 -5.23 9.81
CA GLY A 931 31.89 -4.88 9.80
C GLY A 931 31.56 -3.78 8.80
N GLN A 932 32.42 -2.76 8.68
CA GLN A 932 32.23 -1.66 7.73
C GLN A 932 32.31 -2.12 6.28
N LYS A 933 33.22 -3.03 5.93
CA LYS A 933 33.27 -3.61 4.58
C LYS A 933 32.01 -4.42 4.27
N LEU A 934 31.57 -5.27 5.20
CA LEU A 934 30.36 -6.08 5.03
C LEU A 934 29.13 -5.18 4.84
N ASP A 935 28.97 -4.19 5.70
CA ASP A 935 27.90 -3.21 5.64
C ASP A 935 27.92 -2.41 4.33
N SER A 936 29.10 -1.95 3.89
CA SER A 936 29.25 -1.23 2.61
C SER A 936 28.89 -2.10 1.41
N ALA A 937 29.24 -3.40 1.42
CA ALA A 937 28.86 -4.32 0.35
C ALA A 937 27.34 -4.59 0.34
N PHE A 938 26.74 -4.69 1.52
CA PHE A 938 25.29 -4.88 1.67
C PHE A 938 24.50 -3.66 1.19
N GLN A 939 24.90 -2.44 1.55
CA GLN A 939 24.15 -1.22 1.20
C GLN A 939 24.46 -0.70 -0.21
N GLY A 940 25.69 -0.84 -0.70
CA GLY A 940 26.17 -0.07 -1.85
C GLY A 940 25.53 -0.40 -3.20
N LYS A 941 25.01 -1.63 -3.41
CA LYS A 941 24.59 -2.09 -4.75
C LYS A 941 23.39 -1.32 -5.32
N LEU A 942 22.45 -0.90 -4.47
CA LEU A 942 21.21 -0.24 -4.88
C LEU A 942 21.15 1.25 -4.52
N GLU A 943 22.19 1.82 -3.91
CA GLU A 943 22.21 3.19 -3.39
C GLU A 943 22.00 4.25 -4.49
N GLU A 944 22.52 4.02 -5.71
CA GLU A 944 22.30 4.94 -6.84
C GLU A 944 20.84 4.93 -7.35
N VAL A 945 20.14 3.80 -7.16
CA VAL A 945 18.73 3.67 -7.58
C VAL A 945 17.80 4.13 -6.48
N TYR A 946 17.99 3.62 -5.27
CA TYR A 946 17.19 3.92 -4.08
C TYR A 946 18.08 4.53 -3.00
N PRO A 947 18.38 5.83 -3.09
CA PRO A 947 19.26 6.50 -2.13
C PRO A 947 18.67 6.51 -0.72
N THR A 948 19.55 6.36 0.26
CA THR A 948 19.26 6.44 1.70
C THR A 948 19.82 7.71 2.33
N GLU A 949 20.78 8.36 1.68
CA GLU A 949 21.39 9.63 2.07
C GLU A 949 21.22 10.71 0.98
N PHE A 950 21.12 11.97 1.41
CA PHE A 950 20.84 13.12 0.52
C PHE A 950 21.72 14.32 0.85
N VAL A 951 22.00 15.15 -0.15
CA VAL A 951 22.73 16.41 0.04
C VAL A 951 21.81 17.42 0.72
N GLN A 952 22.26 17.96 1.86
CA GLN A 952 21.52 18.95 2.64
C GLN A 952 22.40 20.17 2.93
N ALA A 953 21.75 21.30 3.24
CA ALA A 953 22.44 22.48 3.72
C ALA A 953 23.17 22.18 5.04
N LYS A 954 24.41 22.66 5.18
CA LYS A 954 25.24 22.41 6.38
C LYS A 954 25.07 23.46 7.47
N GLU A 955 24.21 24.45 7.23
CA GLU A 955 24.05 25.58 8.13
C GLU A 955 23.36 25.18 9.42
N LEU A 956 24.06 25.36 10.54
CA LEU A 956 23.55 25.02 11.86
C LEU A 956 23.95 26.12 12.84
N ALA A 957 22.95 26.86 13.31
CA ALA A 957 23.11 27.82 14.38
C ALA A 957 22.75 27.19 15.73
N GLU A 958 23.36 27.66 16.80
CA GLU A 958 23.07 27.18 18.16
C GLU A 958 21.66 27.61 18.57
N VAL A 959 20.87 26.64 19.05
CA VAL A 959 19.59 26.87 19.73
C VAL A 959 19.83 26.67 21.23
N PRO A 960 19.73 27.74 22.05
CA PRO A 960 20.07 27.67 23.46
C PRO A 960 19.09 26.79 24.21
N ALA A 961 19.60 26.07 25.21
CA ALA A 961 18.80 25.34 26.17
C ALA A 961 18.05 26.34 27.06
N VAL A 962 16.72 26.35 26.98
CA VAL A 962 15.87 27.23 27.80
C VAL A 962 14.96 26.36 28.67
N ALA A 963 15.31 26.22 29.94
CA ALA A 963 14.44 25.62 30.93
C ALA A 963 13.53 26.71 31.53
N SER A 964 12.23 26.45 31.61
CA SER A 964 11.28 27.33 32.29
C SER A 964 10.84 26.71 33.61
N ASP A 965 11.10 27.39 34.72
CA ASP A 965 10.54 27.04 36.04
C ASP A 965 9.08 27.55 36.20
N VAL A 966 8.56 28.28 35.20
CA VAL A 966 7.24 28.90 35.24
C VAL A 966 6.17 27.87 34.86
N VAL A 967 5.48 27.35 35.86
CA VAL A 967 4.31 26.49 35.65
C VAL A 967 3.12 27.34 35.19
N ILE A 968 2.83 27.32 33.89
CA ILE A 968 1.61 27.90 33.32
C ILE A 968 0.42 27.05 33.81
N LYS A 969 -0.49 27.66 34.57
CA LYS A 969 -1.66 26.96 35.14
C LYS A 969 -2.90 27.22 34.30
N ALA A 970 -3.73 26.20 34.12
CA ALA A 970 -5.03 26.35 33.50
C ALA A 970 -5.89 27.37 34.26
N LYS A 971 -6.65 28.17 33.51
CA LYS A 971 -7.59 29.14 34.07
C LYS A 971 -8.75 28.45 34.80
N GLU A 972 -9.12 27.27 34.33
CA GLU A 972 -10.16 26.42 34.91
C GLU A 972 -9.64 24.98 35.00
N LYS A 973 -9.99 24.30 36.11
CA LYS A 973 -9.71 22.88 36.26
C LYS A 973 -10.95 22.07 35.93
N VAL A 974 -10.76 21.01 35.15
CA VAL A 974 -11.83 20.06 34.80
C VAL A 974 -11.41 18.65 35.18
N GLU A 975 -12.38 17.82 35.54
CA GLU A 975 -12.10 16.42 35.94
C GLU A 975 -11.68 15.56 34.75
N LYS A 976 -12.38 15.73 33.62
CA LYS A 976 -12.13 14.99 32.38
C LYS A 976 -12.05 15.98 31.21
N PRO A 977 -10.85 16.32 30.71
CA PRO A 977 -10.70 17.25 29.60
C PRO A 977 -11.32 16.67 28.32
N VAL A 978 -11.99 17.53 27.55
CA VAL A 978 -12.52 17.18 26.22
C VAL A 978 -11.52 17.56 25.15
N VAL A 979 -11.13 16.61 24.31
CA VAL A 979 -10.27 16.77 23.15
C VAL A 979 -11.14 16.73 21.91
N TYR A 980 -11.07 17.76 21.07
CA TYR A 980 -11.71 17.76 19.77
C TYR A 980 -10.67 17.51 18.67
N ILE A 981 -10.93 16.51 17.83
CA ILE A 981 -10.11 16.17 16.66
C ILE A 981 -11.02 16.27 15.42
N PRO A 982 -10.92 17.35 14.63
CA PRO A 982 -11.57 17.41 13.33
C PRO A 982 -10.90 16.39 12.39
N VAL A 983 -11.72 15.63 11.66
CA VAL A 983 -11.25 14.67 10.66
C VAL A 983 -11.56 15.22 9.28
N PHE A 984 -10.54 15.66 8.57
CA PHE A 984 -10.66 16.12 7.19
C PHE A 984 -10.50 14.94 6.21
N PRO A 985 -11.05 15.02 4.99
CA PRO A 985 -10.77 14.02 3.94
C PRO A 985 -9.26 13.80 3.79
N GLY A 986 -8.80 12.57 4.02
CA GLY A 986 -7.38 12.18 3.97
C GLY A 986 -6.64 12.19 5.32
N THR A 987 -7.30 12.58 6.42
CA THR A 987 -6.77 12.38 7.77
C THR A 987 -6.68 10.87 8.07
N ASN A 988 -5.57 10.42 8.64
CA ASN A 988 -5.37 8.99 8.90
C ASN A 988 -4.70 8.64 10.25
N SER A 989 -4.29 9.63 11.03
CA SER A 989 -3.66 9.44 12.36
C SER A 989 -4.58 9.85 13.51
N GLU A 990 -5.88 10.03 13.25
CA GLU A 990 -6.89 10.46 14.22
C GLU A 990 -7.15 9.41 15.31
N TYR A 991 -7.12 8.11 14.96
CA TYR A 991 -7.31 7.04 15.94
C TYR A 991 -6.08 6.88 16.84
N ASP A 992 -4.88 7.04 16.29
CA ASP A 992 -3.63 7.02 17.04
C ASP A 992 -3.63 8.13 18.10
N SER A 993 -4.05 9.32 17.67
CA SER A 993 -4.20 10.51 18.51
C SER A 993 -5.28 10.34 19.57
N ALA A 994 -6.45 9.80 19.20
CA ALA A 994 -7.53 9.54 20.15
C ALA A 994 -7.07 8.58 21.25
N LYS A 995 -6.48 7.44 20.89
CA LYS A 995 -5.95 6.48 21.85
C LYS A 995 -4.88 7.08 22.76
N ALA A 996 -4.01 7.94 22.24
CA ALA A 996 -3.00 8.62 23.03
C ALA A 996 -3.60 9.47 24.16
N PHE A 997 -4.71 10.17 23.91
CA PHE A 997 -5.41 10.96 24.91
C PHE A 997 -6.31 10.14 25.83
N GLU A 998 -7.01 9.14 25.30
CA GLU A 998 -7.86 8.24 26.07
C GLU A 998 -7.07 7.48 27.13
N LYS A 999 -5.83 7.04 26.80
CA LYS A 999 -4.88 6.45 27.74
C LYS A 999 -4.66 7.33 28.98
N GLU A 1000 -4.62 8.64 28.78
CA GLU A 1000 -4.36 9.63 29.83
C GLU A 1000 -5.65 10.10 30.53
N GLY A 1001 -6.81 9.55 30.14
CA GLY A 1001 -8.11 9.79 30.77
C GLY A 1001 -8.93 10.94 30.19
N ALA A 1002 -8.54 11.49 29.03
CA ALA A 1002 -9.35 12.50 28.34
C ALA A 1002 -10.56 11.86 27.62
N GLU A 1003 -11.56 12.70 27.33
CA GLU A 1003 -12.65 12.36 26.43
C GLU A 1003 -12.34 12.89 25.04
N VAL A 1004 -12.40 12.04 24.02
CA VAL A 1004 -12.08 12.44 22.65
C VAL A 1004 -13.34 12.47 21.81
N ASN A 1005 -13.53 13.56 21.07
CA ASN A 1005 -14.56 13.68 20.06
C ASN A 1005 -13.92 13.76 18.66
N LEU A 1006 -14.12 12.71 17.86
CA LEU A 1006 -13.71 12.63 16.46
C LEU A 1006 -14.90 13.01 15.59
N VAL A 1007 -14.78 14.06 14.77
CA VAL A 1007 -15.89 14.49 13.89
C VAL A 1007 -15.40 14.69 12.47
N PRO A 1008 -15.91 13.94 11.48
CA PRO A 1008 -15.68 14.19 10.07
C PRO A 1008 -16.13 15.58 9.63
N PHE A 1009 -15.32 16.22 8.80
CA PHE A 1009 -15.70 17.42 8.07
C PHE A 1009 -16.27 17.00 6.71
N VAL A 1010 -17.58 17.20 6.53
CA VAL A 1010 -18.34 16.72 5.37
C VAL A 1010 -18.43 17.82 4.31
N THR A 1011 -18.08 17.47 3.07
CA THR A 1011 -17.98 18.35 1.89
C THR A 1011 -18.85 17.92 0.70
N LEU A 1012 -19.78 16.97 0.89
CA LEU A 1012 -20.67 16.46 -0.17
C LEU A 1012 -21.38 17.54 -1.01
N ASN A 1013 -21.76 18.65 -0.37
CA ASN A 1013 -22.42 19.80 -1.00
C ASN A 1013 -22.29 21.06 -0.12
N GLU A 1014 -22.77 22.19 -0.64
CA GLU A 1014 -22.73 23.50 0.03
C GLU A 1014 -23.39 23.49 1.42
N GLU A 1015 -24.58 22.88 1.54
CA GLU A 1015 -25.30 22.78 2.82
C GLU A 1015 -24.51 21.97 3.86
N ALA A 1016 -23.90 20.86 3.43
CA ALA A 1016 -23.07 20.02 4.28
C ALA A 1016 -21.82 20.77 4.78
N ILE A 1017 -21.19 21.61 3.95
CA ILE A 1017 -20.05 22.44 4.35
C ILE A 1017 -20.45 23.44 5.43
N VAL A 1018 -21.57 24.16 5.23
CA VAL A 1018 -22.09 25.12 6.22
C VAL A 1018 -22.35 24.42 7.55
N LYS A 1019 -23.00 23.26 7.51
CA LYS A 1019 -23.28 22.45 8.71
C LYS A 1019 -22.00 21.93 9.37
N SER A 1020 -21.00 21.53 8.60
CA SER A 1020 -19.69 21.08 9.12
C SER A 1020 -18.97 22.22 9.84
N VAL A 1021 -18.98 23.44 9.29
CA VAL A 1021 -18.43 24.63 9.95
C VAL A 1021 -19.15 24.92 11.27
N GLU A 1022 -20.49 24.87 11.29
CA GLU A 1022 -21.26 25.08 12.51
C GLU A 1022 -20.97 24.01 13.58
N THR A 1023 -20.89 22.75 13.16
CA THR A 1023 -20.54 21.62 14.03
C THR A 1023 -19.12 21.77 14.58
N MET A 1024 -18.16 22.19 13.76
CA MET A 1024 -16.78 22.45 14.18
C MET A 1024 -16.71 23.56 15.23
N VAL A 1025 -17.41 24.69 15.00
CA VAL A 1025 -17.47 25.81 15.94
C VAL A 1025 -18.08 25.39 17.29
N ASP A 1026 -19.17 24.63 17.28
CA ASP A 1026 -19.79 24.11 18.51
C ASP A 1026 -18.83 23.19 19.30
N ASN A 1027 -18.12 22.31 18.60
CA ASN A 1027 -17.12 21.43 19.22
C ASN A 1027 -15.92 22.20 19.79
N ILE A 1028 -15.41 23.21 19.06
CA ILE A 1028 -14.36 24.11 19.56
C ILE A 1028 -14.83 24.83 20.83
N GLY A 1029 -16.11 25.21 20.91
CA GLY A 1029 -16.71 25.84 22.09
C GLY A 1029 -16.74 24.93 23.33
N LYS A 1030 -16.87 23.62 23.14
CA LYS A 1030 -16.96 22.61 24.22
C LYS A 1030 -15.60 22.05 24.63
N ALA A 1031 -14.64 22.00 23.71
CA ALA A 1031 -13.33 21.39 23.93
C ALA A 1031 -12.46 22.14 24.94
N ASN A 1032 -11.52 21.44 25.57
CA ASN A 1032 -10.38 21.99 26.30
C ASN A 1032 -9.09 21.93 25.47
N ILE A 1033 -8.99 20.91 24.61
CA ILE A 1033 -7.84 20.64 23.74
C ILE A 1033 -8.33 20.53 22.30
N LEU A 1034 -7.63 21.17 21.37
CA LEU A 1034 -7.84 21.02 19.94
C LEU A 1034 -6.62 20.32 19.33
N PHE A 1035 -6.84 19.22 18.63
CA PHE A 1035 -5.77 18.42 18.03
C PHE A 1035 -5.97 18.31 16.52
N PHE A 1036 -4.98 18.76 15.75
CA PHE A 1036 -4.94 18.54 14.30
C PHE A 1036 -4.05 17.34 14.00
N ALA A 1037 -4.67 16.26 13.52
CA ALA A 1037 -3.99 15.00 13.27
C ALA A 1037 -3.18 14.98 11.97
N GLY A 1038 -2.24 14.05 11.90
CA GLY A 1038 -1.50 13.75 10.69
C GLY A 1038 -2.35 13.01 9.64
N GLY A 1039 -1.87 13.04 8.41
CA GLY A 1039 -2.50 12.43 7.25
C GLY A 1039 -2.11 13.15 5.97
N PHE A 1040 -2.95 13.01 4.96
CA PHE A 1040 -2.78 13.62 3.65
C PHE A 1040 -4.07 14.37 3.32
N SER A 1041 -4.36 15.48 4.03
CA SER A 1041 -5.63 16.19 3.82
C SER A 1041 -5.77 16.66 2.37
N ALA A 1042 -6.89 16.29 1.73
CA ALA A 1042 -7.08 16.43 0.27
C ALA A 1042 -5.89 15.89 -0.55
N ALA A 1043 -5.24 14.83 -0.06
CA ALA A 1043 -4.02 14.24 -0.62
C ALA A 1043 -2.87 15.23 -0.86
N ASP A 1044 -2.74 16.21 0.04
CA ASP A 1044 -1.76 17.31 -0.01
C ASP A 1044 -1.86 18.16 -1.30
N GLU A 1045 -3.05 18.20 -1.89
CA GLU A 1045 -3.40 19.00 -3.06
C GLU A 1045 -4.36 20.14 -2.68
N PRO A 1046 -4.38 21.26 -3.45
CA PRO A 1046 -3.58 21.54 -4.64
C PRO A 1046 -2.14 22.03 -4.36
N ASP A 1047 -1.15 21.29 -4.87
CA ASP A 1047 0.30 21.55 -4.84
C ASP A 1047 0.83 22.11 -3.50
N GLY A 1048 0.58 21.37 -2.42
CA GLY A 1048 1.14 21.64 -1.10
C GLY A 1048 0.27 21.14 0.04
N SER A 1049 0.92 20.51 1.01
CA SER A 1049 0.30 19.91 2.17
C SER A 1049 -0.56 20.85 3.02
N ALA A 1050 -1.63 20.28 3.58
CA ALA A 1050 -2.53 20.92 4.54
C ALA A 1050 -3.31 22.18 4.07
N LYS A 1051 -3.22 22.57 2.79
CA LYS A 1051 -3.95 23.75 2.26
C LYS A 1051 -5.46 23.67 2.48
N PHE A 1052 -6.03 22.47 2.37
CA PHE A 1052 -7.44 22.24 2.67
C PHE A 1052 -7.81 22.64 4.11
N ILE A 1053 -7.00 22.22 5.09
CA ILE A 1053 -7.20 22.57 6.50
C ILE A 1053 -7.04 24.08 6.70
N VAL A 1054 -6.01 24.69 6.09
CA VAL A 1054 -5.77 26.13 6.18
C VAL A 1054 -7.00 26.93 5.74
N ASN A 1055 -7.63 26.57 4.63
CA ASN A 1055 -8.83 27.27 4.14
C ASN A 1055 -10.00 27.17 5.14
N ILE A 1056 -10.17 26.04 5.82
CA ILE A 1056 -11.17 25.89 6.88
C ILE A 1056 -10.81 26.75 8.10
N LEU A 1057 -9.54 26.79 8.49
CA LEU A 1057 -9.06 27.61 9.60
C LEU A 1057 -9.23 29.11 9.31
N LEU A 1058 -9.17 29.53 8.05
CA LEU A 1058 -9.35 30.93 7.64
C LEU A 1058 -10.82 31.37 7.63
N ASN A 1059 -11.79 30.46 7.73
CA ASN A 1059 -13.20 30.79 7.82
C ASN A 1059 -13.48 31.68 9.04
N GLU A 1060 -14.19 32.80 8.85
CA GLU A 1060 -14.41 33.80 9.91
C GLU A 1060 -15.03 33.23 11.20
N LYS A 1061 -15.99 32.30 11.09
CA LYS A 1061 -16.63 31.67 12.24
C LYS A 1061 -15.65 30.77 13.00
N VAL A 1062 -14.83 30.00 12.27
CA VAL A 1062 -13.82 29.10 12.83
C VAL A 1062 -12.71 29.90 13.52
N ARG A 1063 -12.20 30.95 12.86
CA ARG A 1063 -11.21 31.88 13.44
C ARG A 1063 -11.69 32.44 14.78
N ALA A 1064 -12.90 33.00 14.80
CA ALA A 1064 -13.48 33.56 16.03
C ALA A 1064 -13.64 32.51 17.14
N ALA A 1065 -13.98 31.27 16.79
CA ALA A 1065 -14.07 30.18 17.75
C ALA A 1065 -12.70 29.80 18.34
N ILE A 1066 -11.65 29.74 17.50
CA ILE A 1066 -10.27 29.47 17.92
C ILE A 1066 -9.72 30.60 18.79
N ASP A 1067 -9.95 31.86 18.41
CA ASP A 1067 -9.53 33.02 19.22
C ASP A 1067 -10.15 32.97 20.62
N SER A 1068 -11.46 32.68 20.70
CA SER A 1068 -12.15 32.47 21.98
C SER A 1068 -11.59 31.28 22.76
N PHE A 1069 -11.27 30.17 22.07
CA PHE A 1069 -10.67 28.97 22.66
C PHE A 1069 -9.29 29.27 23.28
N ILE A 1070 -8.43 29.98 22.58
CA ILE A 1070 -7.11 30.40 23.08
C ILE A 1070 -7.28 31.37 24.26
N ALA A 1071 -8.17 32.36 24.12
CA ALA A 1071 -8.41 33.37 25.15
C ALA A 1071 -8.87 32.77 26.49
N ARG A 1072 -9.62 31.66 26.47
CA ARG A 1072 -10.03 30.94 27.70
C ARG A 1072 -9.00 29.94 28.24
N GLY A 1073 -7.82 29.84 27.62
CA GLY A 1073 -6.72 29.00 28.10
C GLY A 1073 -6.66 27.60 27.50
N GLY A 1074 -7.34 27.37 26.36
CA GLY A 1074 -7.29 26.11 25.62
C GLY A 1074 -5.89 25.78 25.09
N LEU A 1075 -5.62 24.51 24.83
CA LEU A 1075 -4.37 24.02 24.26
C LEU A 1075 -4.58 23.51 22.83
N ILE A 1076 -3.65 23.83 21.92
CA ILE A 1076 -3.68 23.38 20.53
C ILE A 1076 -2.39 22.64 20.21
N ILE A 1077 -2.50 21.54 19.46
CA ILE A 1077 -1.34 20.83 18.89
C ILE A 1077 -1.64 20.41 17.46
N GLY A 1078 -0.62 20.45 16.61
CA GLY A 1078 -0.64 19.86 15.28
C GLY A 1078 0.54 18.92 15.10
N ILE A 1079 0.29 17.71 14.60
CA ILE A 1079 1.35 16.74 14.29
C ILE A 1079 1.33 16.43 12.79
N CYS A 1080 2.50 16.45 12.15
CA CYS A 1080 2.69 16.22 10.71
C CYS A 1080 1.78 17.14 9.87
N ASN A 1081 0.71 16.63 9.26
CA ASN A 1081 -0.26 17.44 8.50
C ASN A 1081 -0.96 18.51 9.34
N GLY A 1082 -1.21 18.24 10.62
CA GLY A 1082 -1.67 19.28 11.54
C GLY A 1082 -0.63 20.36 11.80
N PHE A 1083 0.66 20.02 11.87
CA PHE A 1083 1.73 21.00 12.04
C PHE A 1083 1.86 21.89 10.80
N GLN A 1084 1.81 21.30 9.61
CA GLN A 1084 1.78 22.00 8.33
C GLN A 1084 0.62 23.01 8.30
N ALA A 1085 -0.60 22.59 8.70
CA ALA A 1085 -1.77 23.48 8.77
C ALA A 1085 -1.57 24.67 9.73
N LEU A 1086 -1.05 24.40 10.93
CA LEU A 1086 -0.83 25.44 11.93
C LEU A 1086 0.21 26.47 11.49
N VAL A 1087 1.29 26.03 10.84
CA VAL A 1087 2.33 26.94 10.34
C VAL A 1087 1.83 27.75 9.15
N LYS A 1088 1.25 27.09 8.14
CA LYS A 1088 0.77 27.76 6.92
C LYS A 1088 -0.40 28.73 7.18
N SER A 1089 -1.18 28.52 8.24
CA SER A 1089 -2.25 29.44 8.64
C SER A 1089 -1.76 30.66 9.45
N GLY A 1090 -0.51 30.69 9.88
CA GLY A 1090 0.05 31.72 10.77
C GLY A 1090 -0.28 31.53 12.26
N LEU A 1091 -1.23 30.64 12.58
CA LEU A 1091 -1.60 30.33 13.95
C LEU A 1091 -0.38 29.88 14.79
N LEU A 1092 0.58 29.21 14.14
CA LEU A 1092 1.92 28.96 14.64
C LEU A 1092 2.92 29.62 13.67
N PRO A 1093 3.92 30.39 14.12
CA PRO A 1093 4.33 30.67 15.50
C PRO A 1093 3.62 31.86 16.18
N TYR A 1094 2.79 32.62 15.46
CA TYR A 1094 2.35 33.94 15.91
C TYR A 1094 1.20 33.91 16.94
N GLY A 1095 0.40 32.84 16.94
CA GLY A 1095 -0.80 32.74 17.77
C GLY A 1095 -2.01 33.49 17.21
N ASN A 1096 -1.94 33.98 15.97
CA ASN A 1096 -3.03 34.63 15.25
C ASN A 1096 -2.87 34.43 13.72
N PHE A 1097 -3.92 34.69 12.95
CA PHE A 1097 -3.96 34.44 11.51
C PHE A 1097 -3.48 35.62 10.63
N GLU A 1098 -3.23 36.80 11.20
CA GLU A 1098 -3.03 38.05 10.43
C GLU A 1098 -1.57 38.37 10.16
N ASP A 1099 -0.66 37.82 10.95
CA ASP A 1099 0.78 38.11 10.90
C ASP A 1099 1.55 37.29 9.84
N ALA A 1100 0.88 36.38 9.12
CA ALA A 1100 1.50 35.59 8.06
C ALA A 1100 1.80 36.44 6.81
N THR A 1101 3.04 36.34 6.31
CA THR A 1101 3.55 37.08 5.16
C THR A 1101 4.35 36.18 4.21
N SER A 1102 4.82 36.71 3.09
CA SER A 1102 5.63 35.97 2.11
C SER A 1102 7.00 35.49 2.63
N THR A 1103 7.41 35.92 3.83
CA THR A 1103 8.67 35.52 4.50
C THR A 1103 8.43 34.70 5.76
N SER A 1104 7.18 34.36 6.07
CA SER A 1104 6.85 33.54 7.22
C SER A 1104 7.40 32.12 7.09
N PRO A 1105 7.63 31.42 8.22
CA PRO A 1105 8.01 30.02 8.19
C PRO A 1105 6.98 29.16 7.43
N THR A 1106 7.43 28.09 6.79
CA THR A 1106 6.55 27.10 6.14
C THR A 1106 7.14 25.69 6.24
N LEU A 1107 6.34 24.71 5.86
CA LEU A 1107 6.76 23.33 5.62
C LEU A 1107 6.75 23.06 4.11
N PHE A 1108 7.80 22.39 3.63
CA PHE A 1108 8.02 22.13 2.22
C PHE A 1108 8.52 20.70 1.96
N TYR A 1109 8.68 20.32 0.69
CA TYR A 1109 9.26 19.05 0.27
C TYR A 1109 10.59 18.77 0.98
N ASN A 1110 10.77 17.51 1.39
CA ASN A 1110 12.03 17.00 1.88
C ASN A 1110 13.14 17.22 0.83
N ASP A 1111 14.39 17.43 1.26
CA ASP A 1111 15.53 17.51 0.33
C ASP A 1111 15.73 16.24 -0.52
N ALA A 1112 15.21 15.10 -0.03
CA ALA A 1112 15.18 13.84 -0.75
C ALA A 1112 14.19 13.81 -1.94
N ASN A 1113 13.27 14.78 -2.02
CA ASN A 1113 12.16 14.83 -2.97
C ASN A 1113 11.32 13.52 -3.01
N GLN A 1114 11.20 12.86 -1.87
CA GLN A 1114 10.40 11.64 -1.68
C GLN A 1114 9.89 11.54 -0.24
N HIS A 1115 8.89 10.67 -0.04
CA HIS A 1115 8.40 10.30 1.29
C HIS A 1115 9.51 9.60 2.08
N VAL A 1116 9.64 9.94 3.36
CA VAL A 1116 10.59 9.30 4.28
C VAL A 1116 9.86 8.82 5.51
N ALA A 1117 9.91 7.50 5.73
CA ALA A 1117 9.40 6.78 6.87
C ALA A 1117 10.55 6.06 7.59
N LYS A 1118 10.91 6.53 8.80
CA LYS A 1118 11.98 5.95 9.63
C LYS A 1118 11.83 6.36 11.10
N MET A 1119 12.62 5.76 11.98
CA MET A 1119 12.81 6.26 13.35
C MET A 1119 13.94 7.30 13.37
N VAL A 1120 13.73 8.41 14.09
CA VAL A 1120 14.73 9.48 14.26
C VAL A 1120 14.89 9.84 15.73
N GLU A 1121 16.08 10.29 16.12
CA GLU A 1121 16.32 10.82 17.47
C GLU A 1121 16.08 12.33 17.48
N THR A 1122 15.34 12.80 18.48
CA THR A 1122 15.02 14.22 18.69
C THR A 1122 15.36 14.62 20.11
N ARG A 1123 15.91 15.83 20.31
CA ARG A 1123 16.16 16.40 21.63
C ARG A 1123 15.12 17.45 22.01
N ILE A 1124 14.81 17.55 23.30
CA ILE A 1124 14.06 18.68 23.86
C ILE A 1124 15.02 19.86 24.08
N ALA A 1125 14.81 20.96 23.36
CA ALA A 1125 15.61 22.20 23.47
C ALA A 1125 15.00 23.21 24.45
N ASN A 1126 13.68 23.15 24.65
CA ASN A 1126 12.93 24.09 25.47
C ASN A 1126 11.71 23.40 26.10
N THR A 1127 11.31 23.81 27.31
CA THR A 1127 10.12 23.31 28.03
C THR A 1127 9.09 24.39 28.37
N ASN A 1128 9.13 25.56 27.72
CA ASN A 1128 8.27 26.71 27.96
C ASN A 1128 6.86 26.56 27.35
N SER A 1129 6.21 25.43 27.62
CA SER A 1129 4.85 25.11 27.18
C SER A 1129 4.21 24.12 28.15
N PRO A 1130 2.90 24.22 28.43
CA PRO A 1130 2.17 23.20 29.20
C PRO A 1130 2.30 21.79 28.63
N TRP A 1131 2.48 21.67 27.31
CA TRP A 1131 2.67 20.40 26.61
C TRP A 1131 3.96 19.68 27.00
N LEU A 1132 4.94 20.41 27.52
CA LEU A 1132 6.31 19.92 27.76
C LEU A 1132 6.62 19.75 29.26
N ALA A 1133 5.60 19.80 30.12
CA ALA A 1133 5.76 19.69 31.57
C ALA A 1133 6.25 18.31 32.04
N GLY A 1134 6.08 17.28 31.22
CA GLY A 1134 6.52 15.90 31.49
C GLY A 1134 7.95 15.58 31.07
N VAL A 1135 8.67 16.51 30.44
CA VAL A 1135 10.03 16.31 29.91
C VAL A 1135 10.99 17.38 30.41
N GLN A 1136 12.29 17.14 30.22
CA GLN A 1136 13.39 18.03 30.59
C GLN A 1136 14.21 18.43 29.36
N VAL A 1137 14.83 19.60 29.41
CA VAL A 1137 15.77 20.04 28.37
C VAL A 1137 16.94 19.05 28.31
N GLY A 1138 17.24 18.58 27.10
CA GLY A 1138 18.26 17.56 26.85
C GLY A 1138 17.72 16.13 26.75
N ASP A 1139 16.45 15.88 27.08
CA ASP A 1139 15.85 14.56 26.87
C ASP A 1139 15.86 14.19 25.39
N ILE A 1140 16.27 12.95 25.09
CA ILE A 1140 16.35 12.41 23.72
C ILE A 1140 15.28 11.34 23.54
N HIS A 1141 14.55 11.43 22.43
CA HIS A 1141 13.47 10.52 22.09
C HIS A 1141 13.62 9.99 20.66
N ALA A 1142 13.50 8.66 20.50
CA ALA A 1142 13.40 7.98 19.22
C ALA A 1142 11.93 7.98 18.76
N ILE A 1143 11.60 8.79 17.77
CA ILE A 1143 10.23 9.06 17.32
C ILE A 1143 10.07 8.60 15.86
N PRO A 1144 8.93 8.00 15.48
CA PRO A 1144 8.64 7.71 14.08
C PRO A 1144 8.36 9.00 13.30
N VAL A 1145 8.95 9.13 12.12
CA VAL A 1145 8.59 10.13 11.11
C VAL A 1145 8.05 9.43 9.88
N SER A 1146 7.09 10.06 9.20
CA SER A 1146 6.51 9.59 7.95
C SER A 1146 5.93 10.78 7.20
N HIS A 1147 6.70 11.37 6.29
CA HIS A 1147 6.27 12.55 5.52
C HIS A 1147 7.07 12.75 4.23
N GLY A 1148 6.42 13.29 3.18
CA GLY A 1148 7.08 13.80 1.98
C GLY A 1148 7.39 15.32 2.04
N GLU A 1149 6.63 16.06 2.84
CA GLU A 1149 6.71 17.53 2.96
C GLU A 1149 6.99 17.98 4.41
N GLY A 1150 8.04 17.45 5.02
CA GLY A 1150 8.36 17.75 6.42
C GLY A 1150 9.41 18.83 6.66
N LYS A 1151 9.96 19.44 5.60
CA LYS A 1151 11.08 20.38 5.73
C LYS A 1151 10.62 21.72 6.29
N PHE A 1152 11.01 22.04 7.52
CA PHE A 1152 10.79 23.37 8.10
C PHE A 1152 11.75 24.39 7.46
N VAL A 1153 11.17 25.38 6.80
CA VAL A 1153 11.88 26.46 6.12
C VAL A 1153 11.57 27.77 6.82
N VAL A 1154 12.61 28.54 7.13
CA VAL A 1154 12.52 29.81 7.84
C VAL A 1154 13.65 30.73 7.40
N THR A 1155 13.39 32.05 7.38
CA THR A 1155 14.42 33.06 7.09
C THR A 1155 15.36 33.25 8.28
N ALA A 1156 16.53 33.87 8.05
CA ALA A 1156 17.49 34.12 9.13
C ALA A 1156 16.91 35.04 10.22
N GLU A 1157 16.09 36.02 9.83
CA GLU A 1157 15.42 36.96 10.73
C GLU A 1157 14.37 36.27 11.60
N GLU A 1158 13.45 35.52 10.98
CA GLU A 1158 12.40 34.76 11.70
C GLU A 1158 13.02 33.67 12.58
N PHE A 1159 14.09 33.01 12.11
CA PHE A 1159 14.80 32.03 12.93
C PHE A 1159 15.38 32.67 14.20
N ALA A 1160 16.02 33.84 14.08
CA ALA A 1160 16.54 34.55 15.23
C ALA A 1160 15.42 34.90 16.23
N GLU A 1161 14.27 35.35 15.74
CA GLU A 1161 13.10 35.62 16.59
C GLU A 1161 12.57 34.36 17.29
N LEU A 1162 12.39 33.26 16.55
CA LEU A 1162 11.96 31.98 17.13
C LEU A 1162 12.94 31.47 18.18
N ARG A 1163 14.23 31.53 17.90
CA ARG A 1163 15.30 31.12 18.81
C ARG A 1163 15.29 31.97 20.08
N ASP A 1164 15.29 33.30 19.93
CA ASP A 1164 15.45 34.23 21.04
C ASP A 1164 14.21 34.29 21.94
N ASN A 1165 13.03 34.03 21.37
CA ASN A 1165 11.78 33.87 22.14
C ASN A 1165 11.63 32.47 22.77
N GLY A 1166 12.55 31.54 22.52
CA GLY A 1166 12.44 30.16 23.01
C GLY A 1166 11.26 29.40 22.40
N GLN A 1167 11.00 29.59 21.11
CA GLN A 1167 9.91 28.95 20.40
C GLN A 1167 10.31 27.64 19.72
N ILE A 1168 11.59 27.31 19.65
CA ILE A 1168 12.08 26.02 19.13
C ILE A 1168 12.19 25.05 20.30
N PHE A 1169 11.33 24.03 20.35
CA PHE A 1169 11.30 23.09 21.47
C PHE A 1169 11.90 21.73 21.16
N SER A 1170 11.96 21.33 19.89
CA SER A 1170 12.47 20.02 19.47
C SER A 1170 13.38 20.14 18.24
N GLN A 1171 14.48 19.38 18.24
CA GLN A 1171 15.43 19.32 17.13
C GLN A 1171 15.85 17.88 16.80
N TYR A 1172 16.07 17.57 15.52
CA TYR A 1172 16.71 16.34 15.07
C TYR A 1172 18.16 16.27 15.54
N VAL A 1173 18.60 15.12 16.05
CA VAL A 1173 19.95 14.94 16.60
C VAL A 1173 20.65 13.69 16.08
N ASP A 1174 21.98 13.75 16.07
CA ASP A 1174 22.82 12.58 15.91
C ASP A 1174 22.76 11.64 17.13
N PHE A 1175 23.46 10.52 17.05
CA PHE A 1175 23.50 9.52 18.12
C PHE A 1175 24.23 9.97 19.40
N ASP A 1176 24.91 11.11 19.38
CA ASP A 1176 25.49 11.78 20.55
C ASP A 1176 24.53 12.82 21.16
N GLY A 1177 23.33 12.98 20.60
CA GLY A 1177 22.33 13.95 21.05
C GLY A 1177 22.58 15.38 20.58
N LYS A 1178 23.45 15.59 19.58
CA LYS A 1178 23.75 16.92 19.04
C LYS A 1178 22.90 17.21 17.81
N PRO A 1179 22.36 18.43 17.67
CA PRO A 1179 21.66 18.84 16.45
C PRO A 1179 22.48 18.57 15.21
N SER A 1180 21.85 18.00 14.18
CA SER A 1180 22.57 17.59 12.96
C SER A 1180 21.79 17.95 11.70
N MET A 1181 22.53 18.41 10.69
CA MET A 1181 22.07 18.61 9.32
C MET A 1181 22.49 17.46 8.40
N ASP A 1182 22.98 16.35 8.95
CA ASP A 1182 23.24 15.14 8.18
C ASP A 1182 21.92 14.40 7.92
N SER A 1183 21.65 14.06 6.66
CA SER A 1183 20.45 13.37 6.21
C SER A 1183 20.19 12.02 6.91
N LYS A 1184 21.24 11.40 7.47
CA LYS A 1184 21.14 10.23 8.36
C LYS A 1184 20.20 10.48 9.53
N TYR A 1185 20.28 11.66 10.12
CA TYR A 1185 19.58 12.05 11.34
C TYR A 1185 18.46 13.06 11.09
N ASN A 1186 18.64 13.97 10.13
CA ASN A 1186 17.63 14.94 9.69
C ASN A 1186 16.93 14.42 8.42
N PRO A 1187 15.74 13.81 8.53
CA PRO A 1187 15.06 13.11 7.42
C PRO A 1187 14.62 14.02 6.28
N ASN A 1188 14.42 15.31 6.54
CA ASN A 1188 13.75 16.23 5.61
C ASN A 1188 14.61 17.44 5.22
N GLY A 1189 15.71 17.70 5.93
CA GLY A 1189 16.57 18.86 5.69
C GLY A 1189 16.04 20.12 6.35
N SER A 1190 15.24 20.00 7.41
CA SER A 1190 14.71 21.16 8.15
C SER A 1190 15.83 22.07 8.63
N VAL A 1191 15.65 23.37 8.40
CA VAL A 1191 16.65 24.41 8.70
C VAL A 1191 17.03 24.38 10.17
N HIS A 1192 18.33 24.42 10.46
CA HIS A 1192 18.90 24.30 11.81
C HIS A 1192 18.40 23.09 12.62
N ALA A 1193 18.07 21.99 11.93
CA ALA A 1193 17.57 20.75 12.50
C ALA A 1193 16.26 20.91 13.31
N ILE A 1194 15.45 21.93 13.04
CA ILE A 1194 14.18 22.17 13.74
C ILE A 1194 13.20 21.03 13.42
N GLU A 1195 12.64 20.41 14.46
CA GLU A 1195 11.60 19.37 14.32
C GLU A 1195 10.23 19.85 14.83
N GLY A 1196 10.22 20.74 15.83
CA GLY A 1196 8.98 21.27 16.39
C GLY A 1196 9.15 22.63 17.06
N ILE A 1197 8.08 23.43 17.00
CA ILE A 1197 8.03 24.80 17.52
C ILE A 1197 6.77 25.05 18.38
N THR A 1198 6.78 26.14 19.14
CA THR A 1198 5.66 26.61 19.97
C THR A 1198 5.30 28.07 19.69
N SER A 1199 4.04 28.44 19.93
CA SER A 1199 3.59 29.84 19.94
C SER A 1199 4.24 30.62 21.09
N LYS A 1200 4.32 31.95 20.96
CA LYS A 1200 4.90 32.85 21.99
C LYS A 1200 4.30 32.67 23.41
N ASN A 1201 3.03 32.29 23.51
CA ASN A 1201 2.35 32.06 24.80
C ASN A 1201 2.42 30.61 25.30
N GLY A 1202 3.08 29.71 24.56
CA GLY A 1202 3.23 28.29 24.89
C GLY A 1202 1.99 27.41 24.71
N GLN A 1203 0.81 27.95 24.37
CA GLN A 1203 -0.45 27.18 24.31
C GLN A 1203 -0.56 26.30 23.07
N ILE A 1204 0.12 26.69 21.98
CA ILE A 1204 0.12 26.01 20.69
C ILE A 1204 1.50 25.39 20.47
N ILE A 1205 1.54 24.10 20.14
CA ILE A 1205 2.77 23.44 19.68
C ILE A 1205 2.53 22.72 18.35
N GLY A 1206 3.58 22.52 17.58
CA GLY A 1206 3.52 21.69 16.39
C GLY A 1206 4.84 21.00 16.10
N LYS A 1207 4.78 19.78 15.54
CA LYS A 1207 5.96 18.96 15.26
C LYS A 1207 5.72 17.97 14.11
N MET A 1208 6.79 17.49 13.46
CA MET A 1208 6.69 16.52 12.36
C MET A 1208 6.65 15.05 12.81
N GLY A 1209 7.41 14.69 13.84
CA GLY A 1209 7.46 13.33 14.35
C GLY A 1209 6.17 12.94 15.08
N HIS A 1210 5.76 11.68 14.92
CA HIS A 1210 4.49 11.18 15.42
C HIS A 1210 4.59 10.59 16.83
N SER A 1211 4.42 11.43 17.85
CA SER A 1211 4.43 11.01 19.25
C SER A 1211 3.18 10.18 19.62
N GLU A 1212 2.09 10.32 18.86
CA GLU A 1212 0.83 9.57 19.01
C GLU A 1212 0.91 8.13 18.51
N ARG A 1213 1.88 7.79 17.65
CA ARG A 1213 2.01 6.46 17.03
C ARG A 1213 2.70 5.43 17.93
N TYR A 1214 2.97 5.77 19.19
CA TYR A 1214 3.65 4.89 20.14
C TYR A 1214 2.73 4.42 21.27
N GLU A 1215 2.81 3.12 21.59
CA GLU A 1215 2.38 2.55 22.86
C GLU A 1215 3.38 1.49 23.34
N ASP A 1216 3.26 1.07 24.60
CA ASP A 1216 4.10 0.04 25.19
C ASP A 1216 4.06 -1.25 24.36
N GLY A 1217 5.24 -1.76 24.02
CA GLY A 1217 5.39 -2.95 23.17
C GLY A 1217 5.44 -2.66 21.67
N LEU A 1218 5.44 -1.40 21.22
CA LEU A 1218 5.75 -1.02 19.84
C LEU A 1218 7.23 -0.69 19.63
N PHE A 1219 7.69 -0.85 18.39
CA PHE A 1219 9.08 -0.61 17.95
C PHE A 1219 10.13 -1.26 18.86
N GLN A 1220 9.89 -2.50 19.30
CA GLN A 1220 10.72 -3.22 20.27
C GLN A 1220 12.14 -3.48 19.76
N ASN A 1221 12.31 -3.48 18.45
CA ASN A 1221 13.58 -3.65 17.77
C ASN A 1221 14.35 -2.34 17.54
N ILE A 1222 13.84 -1.21 18.01
CA ILE A 1222 14.53 0.09 17.96
C ILE A 1222 14.87 0.49 19.40
N PRO A 1223 16.13 0.84 19.73
CA PRO A 1223 16.49 1.30 21.07
C PRO A 1223 16.05 2.75 21.34
N GLY A 1224 16.16 3.23 22.59
CA GLY A 1224 15.84 4.61 23.00
C GLY A 1224 14.44 4.81 23.60
N ASN A 1225 14.19 5.97 24.21
CA ASN A 1225 12.87 6.35 24.74
C ASN A 1225 11.94 6.83 23.61
N LYS A 1226 10.67 6.43 23.60
CA LYS A 1226 9.69 6.83 22.57
C LYS A 1226 8.65 7.82 23.11
N ASP A 1227 8.48 7.90 24.42
CA ASP A 1227 7.42 8.68 25.04
C ASP A 1227 7.91 10.08 25.41
N GLN A 1228 7.34 11.10 24.76
CA GLN A 1228 7.58 12.52 25.04
C GLN A 1228 6.59 13.12 26.06
N HIS A 1229 5.68 12.31 26.59
CA HIS A 1229 4.68 12.69 27.60
C HIS A 1229 3.80 13.90 27.23
N LEU A 1230 3.65 14.21 25.93
CA LEU A 1230 2.90 15.39 25.44
C LEU A 1230 1.42 15.32 25.86
N PHE A 1231 0.79 14.17 25.62
CA PHE A 1231 -0.63 13.94 25.91
C PHE A 1231 -0.91 13.96 27.41
N ALA A 1232 -0.07 13.28 28.19
CA ALA A 1232 -0.16 13.26 29.65
C ALA A 1232 -0.02 14.68 30.24
N SER A 1233 0.93 15.46 29.72
CA SER A 1233 1.17 16.84 30.15
C SER A 1233 -0.03 17.75 29.86
N ALA A 1234 -0.65 17.62 28.69
CA ALA A 1234 -1.82 18.39 28.32
C ALA A 1234 -3.06 18.05 29.15
N VAL A 1235 -3.30 16.77 29.43
CA VAL A 1235 -4.40 16.36 30.32
C VAL A 1235 -4.16 16.88 31.73
N LYS A 1236 -2.93 16.72 32.25
CA LYS A 1236 -2.52 17.22 33.57
C LYS A 1236 -2.65 18.73 33.71
N TYR A 1237 -2.42 19.51 32.65
CA TYR A 1237 -2.61 20.95 32.69
C TYR A 1237 -4.03 21.33 33.11
N PHE A 1238 -5.04 20.61 32.63
CA PHE A 1238 -6.45 20.86 32.95
C PHE A 1238 -6.92 20.17 34.23
N THR A 1239 -6.46 18.96 34.54
CA THR A 1239 -6.89 18.24 35.75
C THR A 1239 -6.13 18.69 37.01
N GLY A 1240 -4.89 19.15 36.82
CA GLY A 1240 -3.92 19.43 37.88
C GLY A 1240 -3.51 18.20 38.70
N LYS A 1241 -3.73 16.98 38.17
CA LYS A 1241 -3.36 15.70 38.79
C LYS A 1241 -2.16 15.10 38.06
#